data_AF-A0A254TDR6-F1
#
_entry.id   AF-A0A254TDR6-F1
#
_cell.length_a   1.000
_cell.length_b   1.000
_cell.length_c   1.000
_cell.angle_alpha   90.00
_cell.angle_beta   90.00
_cell.angle_gamma   90.00
#
_symmetry.space_group_name_H-M   'P 1'
#
loop_
_entity.id
_entity.type
_entity.pdbx_description
1 polymer ?
#
loop_
_entity_poly.entity_id
_entity_poly.type
_entity_poly.pdbx_seq_one_letter_code
_entity_poly.pdbx_strand_id
1 'polypeptide(L)'
;MQETAPLAIDTFLPYMRDVVRCEQSLRELNLMWRMIEASAKMNCPTEARTILPTMAATRAGFNRLEQELVSSLVREKVGNVLDEIGTKAQYVIDIVVRNLFERTADVGFLATDRELCAFVAGLHDDADAARLRLRAYRSKYTVYDEIILLDTQGNVLVQIDEATPLEGSTDPLIAETLASASYVETFRHTDLRPGKKQALVYSRRMLHPDTGSPVGVLCLCFHFEEEMAGIFRSHRDAEERSNMLLLDGDNRVIASADERWIPPGAVVPVNRDASPRLMVYGGREYLVRTFSAEGYQGYMGPPGWQGQVMIPVDVAFRGGAGTDALSTLDGTVADGLLSHARSFCPPLFEIMTAADTIRRVVWNGQVMTAGQRGELLKLKTILDQISETGNRSNELFSQSIRDLYETVLASSLRDAEFVTHLLVDLLDRNLYERSDDCRWWALTPELRAALASGESDFETIEGINAILDYINRLYTVYTRIFVYDADGRIIASTNPEEDGDSVVGTFVDGDTLAAVRGLRHEQHYHVTPFEPTPLYGQRPTYVYHAAIRDPGRDASVVGGIGIVFDAEPEFAAMLRGALGDKQNISALFIDRNGRIISSTDPSRPVGAQLDIDPELLRLENGTSASRIVLHDGHYAIMGVSVSNGYREFKVSDGYKEDVIAVVYQLFGEVREQAGTRIADAVIENGAAAEGGREYATFFIDGMLFAMPAAAVLEALPASEISPVSMGGRAERIGVLAQQRVGESSNFVWVFDLRHLMRGKPSDIGSASQVVVVRHNGQDIGLLVDELHGVPEFGDAQIVPTPFAASPDGLLVKQVIRANEGRLLIQALDIAQLFACLKDPSLPTVLNLSDVQRLTGYRDAAALMGEAA
;
A
#
# COMPACT_ATOMS: atom_id res chain seq x y z
N MET A 1 -24.53 6.98 3.92
CA MET A 1 -23.77 6.91 5.19
C MET A 1 -24.54 6.01 6.13
N GLN A 2 -24.15 4.75 6.26
CA GLN A 2 -24.56 3.93 7.40
C GLN A 2 -23.90 4.54 8.64
N GLU A 3 -24.68 4.81 9.69
CA GLU A 3 -24.12 5.15 11.00
C GLU A 3 -23.30 3.96 11.49
N THR A 4 -21.98 4.01 11.29
CA THR A 4 -21.03 3.10 11.91
C THR A 4 -21.21 3.17 13.42
N ALA A 5 -21.47 2.03 14.06
CA ALA A 5 -21.59 1.94 15.51
C ALA A 5 -20.38 2.61 16.19
N PRO A 6 -20.59 3.37 17.30
CA PRO A 6 -19.51 4.07 17.97
C PRO A 6 -18.45 3.07 18.45
N LEU A 7 -17.21 3.28 18.02
CA LEU A 7 -16.05 2.50 18.46
C LEU A 7 -15.89 2.66 19.98
N ALA A 8 -15.74 1.54 20.70
CA ALA A 8 -15.48 1.55 22.14
C ALA A 8 -14.00 1.89 22.41
N ILE A 9 -13.66 3.17 22.32
CA ILE A 9 -12.29 3.70 22.45
C ILE A 9 -11.59 3.17 23.71
N ASP A 10 -12.28 3.23 24.85
CA ASP A 10 -11.75 2.80 26.16
C ASP A 10 -11.33 1.32 26.19
N THR A 11 -11.91 0.49 25.33
CA THR A 11 -11.56 -0.93 25.21
C THR A 11 -10.20 -1.12 24.55
N PHE A 12 -9.86 -0.29 23.56
CA PHE A 12 -8.64 -0.45 22.75
C PHE A 12 -7.46 0.38 23.26
N LEU A 13 -7.75 1.55 23.84
CA LEU A 13 -6.74 2.52 24.28
C LEU A 13 -5.63 1.91 25.16
N PRO A 14 -5.88 0.98 26.11
CA PRO A 14 -4.82 0.38 26.93
C PRO A 14 -3.75 -0.38 26.14
N TYR A 15 -4.06 -0.80 24.92
CA TYR A 15 -3.16 -1.56 24.04
C TYR A 15 -2.34 -0.67 23.11
N MET A 16 -2.62 0.64 23.06
CA MET A 16 -1.98 1.62 22.18
C MET A 16 -1.15 2.63 22.99
N ARG A 17 0.07 2.23 23.38
CA ARG A 17 0.93 3.01 24.29
C ARG A 17 1.25 4.42 23.79
N ASP A 18 1.46 4.57 22.50
CA ASP A 18 1.75 5.83 21.85
C ASP A 18 0.52 6.78 21.88
N VAL A 19 -0.67 6.25 21.62
CA VAL A 19 -1.93 7.00 21.72
C VAL A 19 -2.20 7.42 23.17
N VAL A 20 -1.94 6.54 24.15
CA VAL A 20 -2.04 6.87 25.58
C VAL A 20 -1.08 7.99 25.97
N ARG A 21 0.16 7.96 25.46
CA ARG A 21 1.14 9.04 25.69
C ARG A 21 0.68 10.37 25.08
N CYS A 22 0.09 10.33 23.88
CA CYS A 22 -0.50 11.50 23.24
C CYS A 22 -1.67 12.05 24.08
N GLU A 23 -2.60 11.20 24.51
CA GLU A 23 -3.73 11.58 25.38
C GLU A 23 -3.25 12.25 26.67
N GLN A 24 -2.25 11.68 27.35
CA GLN A 24 -1.65 12.26 28.55
C GLN A 24 -1.05 13.64 28.28
N SER A 25 -0.31 13.80 27.19
CA SER A 25 0.30 15.08 26.80
C SER A 25 -0.76 16.16 26.54
N LEU A 26 -1.86 15.79 25.88
CA LEU A 26 -2.99 16.70 25.61
C LEU A 26 -3.71 17.10 26.90
N ARG A 27 -3.90 16.17 27.84
CA ARG A 27 -4.48 16.45 29.16
C ARG A 27 -3.61 17.42 29.96
N GLU A 28 -2.29 17.23 29.96
CA GLU A 28 -1.35 18.15 30.61
C GLU A 28 -1.45 19.56 30.03
N LEU A 29 -1.46 19.69 28.70
CA LEU A 29 -1.65 20.98 28.02
C LEU A 29 -2.97 21.65 28.44
N ASN A 30 -4.07 20.90 28.44
CA ASN A 30 -5.39 21.39 28.81
C ASN A 30 -5.45 21.87 30.27
N LEU A 31 -4.77 21.18 31.19
CA LEU A 31 -4.60 21.62 32.58
C LEU A 31 -3.79 22.91 32.68
N MET A 32 -2.70 23.05 31.92
CA MET A 32 -1.91 24.29 31.87
C MET A 32 -2.76 25.47 31.40
N TRP A 33 -3.51 25.33 30.31
CA TRP A 33 -4.44 26.36 29.84
C TRP A 33 -5.47 26.77 30.90
N ARG A 34 -6.00 25.81 31.66
CA ARG A 34 -6.95 26.08 32.74
C ARG A 34 -6.30 26.87 33.88
N MET A 35 -5.06 26.57 34.24
CA MET A 35 -4.31 27.31 35.26
C MET A 35 -4.01 28.75 34.81
N ILE A 36 -3.62 28.94 33.55
CA ILE A 36 -3.35 30.28 32.99
C ILE A 36 -4.64 31.10 32.95
N GLU A 37 -5.76 30.53 32.50
CA GLU A 37 -7.07 31.21 32.48
C GLU A 37 -7.50 31.65 33.89
N ALA A 38 -7.34 30.78 34.89
CA ALA A 38 -7.67 31.11 36.28
C ALA A 38 -6.75 32.21 36.83
N SER A 39 -5.45 32.14 36.57
CA SER A 39 -4.48 33.15 36.97
C SER A 39 -4.79 34.51 36.34
N ALA A 40 -5.12 34.55 35.05
CA ALA A 40 -5.50 35.77 34.34
C ALA A 40 -6.77 36.41 34.93
N LYS A 41 -7.79 35.60 35.23
CA LYS A 41 -9.04 36.07 35.88
C LYS A 41 -8.80 36.64 37.29
N MET A 42 -7.86 36.07 38.05
CA MET A 42 -7.57 36.50 39.43
C MET A 42 -6.64 37.72 39.50
N ASN A 43 -5.65 37.80 38.62
CA ASN A 43 -4.56 38.78 38.74
C ASN A 43 -4.72 40.02 37.83
N CYS A 44 -5.43 39.91 36.69
CA CYS A 44 -5.56 40.99 35.68
C CYS A 44 -6.97 41.03 35.04
N PRO A 45 -8.07 41.12 35.81
CA PRO A 45 -9.43 40.97 35.28
C PRO A 45 -9.86 42.09 34.32
N THR A 46 -9.32 43.30 34.47
CA THR A 46 -9.70 44.46 33.64
C THR A 46 -8.90 44.49 32.34
N GLU A 47 -7.62 44.18 32.43
CA GLU A 47 -6.62 44.26 31.35
C GLU A 47 -6.71 43.03 30.43
N ALA A 48 -7.02 41.84 30.98
CA ALA A 48 -7.19 40.62 30.20
C ALA A 48 -8.60 40.45 29.60
N ARG A 49 -9.51 41.42 29.77
CA ARG A 49 -10.92 41.32 29.37
C ARG A 49 -11.11 41.02 27.88
N THR A 50 -10.19 41.46 27.03
CA THR A 50 -10.17 41.22 25.57
C THR A 50 -9.60 39.84 25.20
N ILE A 51 -8.77 39.24 26.06
CA ILE A 51 -8.04 37.99 25.80
C ILE A 51 -8.80 36.77 26.38
N LEU A 52 -9.45 36.95 27.53
CA LEU A 52 -10.17 35.89 28.25
C LEU A 52 -11.21 35.13 27.41
N PRO A 53 -12.05 35.79 26.58
CA PRO A 53 -13.00 35.07 25.72
C PRO A 53 -12.30 34.17 24.69
N THR A 54 -11.23 34.67 24.07
CA THR A 54 -10.43 33.92 23.09
C THR A 54 -9.75 32.72 23.75
N MET A 55 -9.15 32.90 24.94
CA MET A 55 -8.57 31.79 25.70
C MET A 55 -9.59 30.71 26.07
N ALA A 56 -10.78 31.11 26.50
CA ALA A 56 -11.85 30.17 26.82
C ALA A 56 -12.32 29.41 25.57
N ALA A 57 -12.44 30.08 24.43
CA ALA A 57 -12.78 29.48 23.14
C ALA A 57 -11.72 28.47 22.70
N THR A 58 -10.43 28.81 22.79
CA THR A 58 -9.37 27.87 22.40
C THR A 58 -9.26 26.70 23.37
N ARG A 59 -9.42 26.91 24.68
CA ARG A 59 -9.47 25.80 25.65
C ARG A 59 -10.62 24.84 25.31
N ALA A 60 -11.79 25.35 24.94
CA ALA A 60 -12.90 24.52 24.49
C ALA A 60 -12.57 23.76 23.19
N GLY A 61 -11.84 24.40 22.26
CA GLY A 61 -11.28 23.75 21.07
C GLY A 61 -10.34 22.60 21.42
N PHE A 62 -9.35 22.82 22.28
CA PHE A 62 -8.40 21.78 22.71
C PHE A 62 -9.08 20.60 23.40
N ASN A 63 -10.07 20.84 24.26
CA ASN A 63 -10.85 19.75 24.89
C ASN A 63 -11.57 18.90 23.85
N ARG A 64 -12.18 19.54 22.84
CA ARG A 64 -12.86 18.81 21.77
C ARG A 64 -11.86 17.99 20.95
N LEU A 65 -10.71 18.56 20.63
CA LEU A 65 -9.67 17.88 19.87
C LEU A 65 -9.02 16.74 20.61
N GLU A 66 -8.79 16.86 21.92
CA GLU A 66 -8.30 15.73 22.72
C GLU A 66 -9.19 14.51 22.47
N GLN A 67 -10.51 14.68 22.53
CA GLN A 67 -11.46 13.60 22.32
C GLN A 67 -11.50 13.14 20.86
N GLU A 68 -11.57 14.07 19.90
CA GLU A 68 -11.68 13.75 18.47
C GLU A 68 -10.41 13.15 17.89
N LEU A 69 -9.23 13.65 18.29
CA LEU A 69 -7.93 13.13 17.87
C LEU A 69 -7.70 11.73 18.42
N VAL A 70 -7.87 11.51 19.73
CA VAL A 70 -7.69 10.17 20.32
C VAL A 70 -8.68 9.19 19.69
N SER A 71 -9.95 9.59 19.50
CA SER A 71 -10.94 8.78 18.80
C SER A 71 -10.52 8.43 17.37
N SER A 72 -9.99 9.40 16.63
CA SER A 72 -9.52 9.19 15.26
C SER A 72 -8.30 8.28 15.22
N LEU A 73 -7.31 8.49 16.08
CA LEU A 73 -6.11 7.65 16.19
C LEU A 73 -6.45 6.20 16.50
N VAL A 74 -7.34 5.96 17.48
CA VAL A 74 -7.77 4.61 17.84
C VAL A 74 -8.55 3.97 16.69
N ARG A 75 -9.44 4.72 16.03
CA ARG A 75 -10.21 4.23 14.88
C ARG A 75 -9.31 3.83 13.72
N GLU A 76 -8.37 4.68 13.33
CA GLU A 76 -7.42 4.41 12.25
C GLU A 76 -6.55 3.20 12.58
N LYS A 77 -6.00 3.11 13.79
CA LYS A 77 -5.19 1.96 14.18
C LYS A 77 -5.97 0.65 14.19
N VAL A 78 -7.21 0.65 14.68
CA VAL A 78 -8.08 -0.54 14.63
C VAL A 78 -8.43 -0.88 13.18
N GLY A 79 -8.78 0.11 12.36
CA GLY A 79 -9.07 -0.05 10.94
C GLY A 79 -7.91 -0.69 10.19
N ASN A 80 -6.70 -0.14 10.32
CA ASN A 80 -5.50 -0.65 9.67
C ASN A 80 -5.22 -2.12 10.03
N VAL A 81 -5.34 -2.49 11.32
CA VAL A 81 -5.15 -3.90 11.72
C VAL A 81 -6.24 -4.80 11.13
N LEU A 82 -7.50 -4.35 11.11
CA LEU A 82 -8.61 -5.11 10.52
C LEU A 82 -8.45 -5.26 9.00
N ASP A 83 -7.94 -4.25 8.31
CA ASP A 83 -7.69 -4.30 6.87
C ASP A 83 -6.49 -5.22 6.56
N GLU A 84 -5.43 -5.17 7.36
CA GLU A 84 -4.26 -6.05 7.23
C GLU A 84 -4.66 -7.53 7.38
N ILE A 85 -5.29 -7.89 8.51
CA ILE A 85 -5.72 -9.28 8.74
C ILE A 85 -6.86 -9.68 7.80
N GLY A 86 -7.65 -8.71 7.32
CA GLY A 86 -8.72 -8.93 6.37
C GLY A 86 -8.20 -9.33 4.99
N THR A 87 -7.21 -8.62 4.48
CA THR A 87 -6.53 -8.95 3.21
C THR A 87 -5.94 -10.36 3.27
N LYS A 88 -5.29 -10.72 4.39
CA LYS A 88 -4.78 -12.08 4.64
C LYS A 88 -5.88 -13.14 4.70
N ALA A 89 -7.01 -12.85 5.36
CA ALA A 89 -8.13 -13.78 5.50
C ALA A 89 -8.82 -14.07 4.16
N GLN A 90 -9.04 -13.03 3.35
CA GLN A 90 -9.60 -13.17 2.00
C GLN A 90 -8.67 -14.00 1.11
N TYR A 91 -7.38 -13.71 1.13
CA TYR A 91 -6.37 -14.47 0.40
C TYR A 91 -6.43 -15.99 0.67
N VAL A 92 -6.49 -16.39 1.95
CA VAL A 92 -6.52 -17.80 2.35
C VAL A 92 -7.65 -18.54 1.66
N ILE A 93 -8.85 -17.96 1.59
CA ILE A 93 -9.99 -18.64 0.99
C ILE A 93 -9.95 -18.58 -0.54
N ASP A 94 -9.55 -17.45 -1.12
CA ASP A 94 -9.55 -17.28 -2.58
C ASP A 94 -8.52 -18.19 -3.27
N ILE A 95 -7.32 -18.35 -2.70
CA ILE A 95 -6.34 -19.30 -3.23
C ILE A 95 -6.81 -20.73 -3.14
N VAL A 96 -7.37 -21.13 -1.99
CA VAL A 96 -7.87 -22.50 -1.83
C VAL A 96 -8.95 -22.79 -2.87
N VAL A 97 -9.93 -21.89 -3.02
CA VAL A 97 -11.01 -22.08 -4.00
C VAL A 97 -10.48 -22.13 -5.44
N ARG A 98 -9.53 -21.26 -5.80
CA ARG A 98 -8.91 -21.29 -7.12
C ARG A 98 -8.15 -22.60 -7.37
N ASN A 99 -7.36 -23.07 -6.41
CA ASN A 99 -6.62 -24.33 -6.54
C ASN A 99 -7.55 -25.54 -6.67
N LEU A 100 -8.69 -25.51 -5.97
CA LEU A 100 -9.67 -26.60 -5.98
C LEU A 100 -10.52 -26.64 -7.25
N PHE A 101 -10.73 -25.50 -7.92
CA PHE A 101 -11.44 -25.44 -9.18
C PHE A 101 -10.83 -26.36 -10.25
N GLU A 102 -9.51 -26.32 -10.43
CA GLU A 102 -8.80 -27.12 -11.42
C GLU A 102 -9.01 -28.64 -11.19
N ARG A 103 -9.16 -29.06 -9.93
CA ARG A 103 -9.40 -30.46 -9.55
C ARG A 103 -10.72 -31.00 -10.09
N THR A 104 -11.68 -30.11 -10.35
CA THR A 104 -12.98 -30.47 -10.95
C THR A 104 -12.83 -30.90 -12.42
N ALA A 105 -11.87 -30.30 -13.14
CA ALA A 105 -11.53 -30.66 -14.51
C ALA A 105 -10.64 -31.90 -14.55
N ASP A 106 -9.64 -31.97 -13.66
CA ASP A 106 -8.71 -33.10 -13.51
C ASP A 106 -9.42 -34.45 -13.40
N VAL A 107 -10.34 -34.57 -12.43
CA VAL A 107 -11.09 -35.82 -12.22
C VAL A 107 -12.01 -36.14 -13.40
N GLY A 108 -12.51 -35.10 -14.08
CA GLY A 108 -13.33 -35.25 -15.27
C GLY A 108 -12.55 -35.85 -16.44
N PHE A 109 -11.32 -35.36 -16.66
CA PHE A 109 -10.45 -35.83 -17.74
C PHE A 109 -9.84 -37.20 -17.45
N LEU A 110 -9.30 -37.42 -16.25
CA LEU A 110 -8.67 -38.71 -15.95
C LEU A 110 -9.68 -39.87 -15.93
N ALA A 111 -10.94 -39.59 -15.57
CA ALA A 111 -12.01 -40.59 -15.60
C ALA A 111 -12.44 -41.02 -17.02
N THR A 112 -12.00 -40.32 -18.07
CA THR A 112 -12.22 -40.70 -19.48
C THR A 112 -10.99 -41.30 -20.14
N ASP A 113 -9.90 -41.49 -19.40
CA ASP A 113 -8.69 -42.14 -19.89
C ASP A 113 -8.99 -43.56 -20.38
N ARG A 114 -8.71 -43.83 -21.66
CA ARG A 114 -9.14 -45.06 -22.32
C ARG A 114 -8.50 -46.32 -21.73
N GLU A 115 -7.22 -46.26 -21.36
CA GLU A 115 -6.52 -47.42 -20.79
C GLU A 115 -7.06 -47.73 -19.38
N LEU A 116 -7.30 -46.71 -18.56
CA LEU A 116 -7.90 -46.88 -17.24
C LEU A 116 -9.36 -47.36 -17.34
N CYS A 117 -10.15 -46.81 -18.25
CA CYS A 117 -11.54 -47.25 -18.47
C CYS A 117 -11.61 -48.71 -18.93
N ALA A 118 -10.72 -49.13 -19.82
CA ALA A 118 -10.64 -50.51 -20.30
C ALA A 118 -10.22 -51.48 -19.18
N PHE A 119 -9.28 -51.07 -18.32
CA PHE A 119 -8.90 -51.83 -17.13
C PHE A 119 -10.07 -51.99 -16.14
N VAL A 120 -10.75 -50.89 -15.77
CA VAL A 120 -11.90 -50.93 -14.85
C VAL A 120 -13.07 -51.72 -15.42
N ALA A 121 -13.26 -51.70 -16.74
CA ALA A 121 -14.27 -52.52 -17.43
C ALA A 121 -13.92 -54.03 -17.49
N GLY A 122 -12.71 -54.44 -17.08
CA GLY A 122 -12.24 -55.83 -17.15
C GLY A 122 -11.88 -56.28 -18.56
N LEU A 123 -11.62 -55.35 -19.49
CA LEU A 123 -11.14 -55.67 -20.85
C LEU A 123 -9.65 -56.00 -20.87
N HIS A 124 -8.92 -55.47 -19.89
CA HIS A 124 -7.51 -55.74 -19.63
C HIS A 124 -7.33 -56.06 -18.14
N ASP A 125 -6.44 -57.01 -17.84
CA ASP A 125 -6.14 -57.45 -16.47
C ASP A 125 -4.65 -57.20 -16.15
N ASP A 126 -4.27 -55.93 -16.16
CA ASP A 126 -2.92 -55.47 -15.85
C ASP A 126 -2.98 -54.30 -14.85
N ALA A 127 -3.09 -54.66 -13.57
CA ALA A 127 -3.13 -53.71 -12.47
C ALA A 127 -1.82 -52.91 -12.34
N ASP A 128 -0.68 -53.49 -12.74
CA ASP A 128 0.62 -52.82 -12.66
C ASP A 128 0.74 -51.73 -13.72
N ALA A 129 0.25 -51.97 -14.94
CA ALA A 129 0.15 -50.94 -15.98
C ALA A 129 -0.78 -49.79 -15.58
N ALA A 130 -1.97 -50.10 -15.05
CA ALA A 130 -2.89 -49.09 -14.55
C ALA A 130 -2.28 -48.28 -13.40
N ARG A 131 -1.59 -48.93 -12.45
CA ARG A 131 -0.87 -48.24 -11.36
C ARG A 131 0.23 -47.33 -11.87
N LEU A 132 1.03 -47.79 -12.84
CA LEU A 132 2.10 -46.99 -13.44
C LEU A 132 1.53 -45.75 -14.13
N ARG A 133 0.41 -45.88 -14.85
CA ARG A 133 -0.29 -44.77 -15.50
C ARG A 133 -0.81 -43.74 -14.50
N LEU A 134 -1.43 -44.17 -13.40
CA LEU A 134 -1.86 -43.27 -12.32
C LEU A 134 -0.67 -42.58 -11.63
N ARG A 135 0.45 -43.29 -11.42
CA ARG A 135 1.69 -42.68 -10.90
C ARG A 135 2.28 -41.65 -11.86
N ALA A 136 2.20 -41.90 -13.17
CA ALA A 136 2.64 -40.95 -14.20
C ALA A 136 1.78 -39.67 -14.18
N TYR A 137 0.48 -39.77 -13.91
CA TYR A 137 -0.39 -38.61 -13.67
C TYR A 137 0.03 -37.85 -12.41
N ARG A 138 0.08 -38.53 -11.25
CA ARG A 138 0.44 -37.92 -9.96
C ARG A 138 1.83 -37.28 -9.96
N SER A 139 2.77 -37.79 -10.75
CA SER A 139 4.12 -37.22 -10.86
C SER A 139 4.15 -35.83 -11.54
N LYS A 140 3.10 -35.49 -12.30
CA LYS A 140 2.92 -34.16 -12.91
C LYS A 140 2.10 -33.29 -11.94
N TYR A 141 0.95 -33.81 -11.51
CA TYR A 141 0.07 -33.14 -10.55
C TYR A 141 0.39 -33.58 -9.11
N THR A 142 1.47 -33.02 -8.54
CA THR A 142 1.95 -33.40 -7.19
C THR A 142 1.02 -32.94 -6.06
N VAL A 143 -0.03 -32.18 -6.40
CA VAL A 143 -1.15 -31.81 -5.52
C VAL A 143 -1.94 -33.02 -5.00
N TYR A 144 -1.83 -34.18 -5.66
CA TYR A 144 -2.47 -35.42 -5.22
C TYR A 144 -1.51 -36.31 -4.43
N ASP A 145 -1.97 -36.81 -3.28
CA ASP A 145 -1.24 -37.78 -2.47
C ASP A 145 -1.74 -39.22 -2.65
N GLU A 146 -2.93 -39.41 -3.22
CA GLU A 146 -3.51 -40.71 -3.51
C GLU A 146 -4.49 -40.66 -4.68
N ILE A 147 -4.52 -41.74 -5.46
CA ILE A 147 -5.44 -41.94 -6.58
C ILE A 147 -5.90 -43.40 -6.57
N ILE A 148 -7.22 -43.61 -6.53
CA ILE A 148 -7.84 -44.91 -6.32
C ILE A 148 -8.83 -45.20 -7.45
N LEU A 149 -8.79 -46.41 -7.98
CA LEU A 149 -9.80 -46.99 -8.87
C LEU A 149 -10.62 -48.02 -8.11
N LEU A 150 -11.93 -47.84 -8.13
CA LEU A 150 -12.90 -48.71 -7.48
C LEU A 150 -13.81 -49.35 -8.52
N ASP A 151 -14.26 -50.58 -8.26
CA ASP A 151 -15.38 -51.16 -9.00
C ASP A 151 -16.74 -50.56 -8.56
N THR A 152 -17.83 -50.99 -9.20
CA THR A 152 -19.19 -50.52 -8.86
C THR A 152 -19.68 -50.92 -7.45
N GLN A 153 -19.00 -51.85 -6.78
CA GLN A 153 -19.32 -52.30 -5.42
C GLN A 153 -18.41 -51.66 -4.36
N GLY A 154 -17.42 -50.87 -4.78
CA GLY A 154 -16.45 -50.22 -3.90
C GLY A 154 -15.21 -51.05 -3.57
N ASN A 155 -14.96 -52.17 -4.26
CA ASN A 155 -13.71 -52.91 -4.11
C ASN A 155 -12.58 -52.12 -4.79
N VAL A 156 -11.41 -52.07 -4.14
CA VAL A 156 -10.24 -51.39 -4.72
C VAL A 156 -9.66 -52.25 -5.84
N LEU A 157 -9.64 -51.71 -7.06
CA LEU A 157 -9.00 -52.32 -8.21
C LEU A 157 -7.51 -51.97 -8.22
N VAL A 158 -7.18 -50.68 -8.09
CA VAL A 158 -5.81 -50.16 -8.05
C VAL A 158 -5.76 -48.92 -7.16
N GLN A 159 -4.66 -48.75 -6.44
CA GLN A 159 -4.27 -47.52 -5.77
C GLN A 159 -2.79 -47.23 -6.03
N ILE A 160 -2.36 -45.97 -5.88
CA ILE A 160 -0.96 -45.59 -6.12
C ILE A 160 -0.07 -45.70 -4.88
N ASP A 161 -0.63 -45.50 -3.68
CA ASP A 161 0.11 -45.64 -2.41
C ASP A 161 0.03 -47.08 -1.89
N GLU A 162 1.11 -47.85 -2.07
CA GLU A 162 1.17 -49.22 -1.57
C GLU A 162 1.49 -49.30 -0.07
N ALA A 163 1.85 -48.19 0.58
CA ALA A 163 2.17 -48.17 2.01
C ALA A 163 0.92 -48.23 2.91
N THR A 164 -0.23 -47.81 2.39
CA THR A 164 -1.54 -47.90 3.07
C THR A 164 -2.51 -48.73 2.23
N PRO A 165 -2.39 -50.08 2.23
CA PRO A 165 -3.24 -50.97 1.44
C PRO A 165 -4.72 -50.84 1.80
N LEU A 166 -5.58 -50.70 0.79
CA LEU A 166 -7.03 -50.72 0.92
C LEU A 166 -7.61 -51.93 0.18
N GLU A 167 -8.59 -52.59 0.77
CA GLU A 167 -9.31 -53.70 0.13
C GLU A 167 -10.59 -53.22 -0.57
N GLY A 168 -11.25 -52.22 0.00
CA GLY A 168 -12.46 -51.61 -0.53
C GLY A 168 -12.98 -50.52 0.40
N SER A 169 -14.08 -49.88 0.01
CA SER A 169 -14.73 -48.82 0.77
C SER A 169 -16.24 -49.02 0.78
N THR A 170 -16.84 -48.63 1.90
CA THR A 170 -18.30 -48.59 2.08
C THR A 170 -18.84 -47.16 2.14
N ASP A 171 -18.00 -46.17 1.82
CA ASP A 171 -18.36 -44.77 1.90
C ASP A 171 -19.52 -44.45 0.94
N PRO A 172 -20.56 -43.71 1.41
CA PRO A 172 -21.68 -43.27 0.56
C PRO A 172 -21.26 -42.54 -0.73
N LEU A 173 -20.05 -41.97 -0.78
CA LEU A 173 -19.52 -41.28 -1.96
C LEU A 173 -19.57 -42.16 -3.21
N ILE A 174 -19.43 -43.48 -3.08
CA ILE A 174 -19.38 -44.40 -4.22
C ILE A 174 -20.74 -44.43 -4.91
N ALA A 175 -21.81 -44.62 -4.14
CA ALA A 175 -23.18 -44.61 -4.66
C ALA A 175 -23.57 -43.23 -5.20
N GLU A 176 -23.19 -42.16 -4.50
CA GLU A 176 -23.40 -40.77 -4.94
C GLU A 176 -22.71 -40.51 -6.29
N THR A 177 -21.48 -40.98 -6.45
CA THR A 177 -20.67 -40.80 -7.66
C THR A 177 -21.22 -41.59 -8.84
N LEU A 178 -21.62 -42.85 -8.64
CA LEU A 178 -22.23 -43.67 -9.69
C LEU A 178 -23.56 -43.07 -10.19
N ALA A 179 -24.34 -42.47 -9.28
CA ALA A 179 -25.59 -41.79 -9.61
C ALA A 179 -25.38 -40.44 -10.31
N SER A 180 -24.25 -39.78 -10.07
CA SER A 180 -23.93 -38.47 -10.66
C SER A 180 -23.47 -38.57 -12.10
N ALA A 181 -23.93 -37.64 -12.94
CA ALA A 181 -23.35 -37.40 -14.26
C ALA A 181 -22.23 -36.35 -14.22
N SER A 182 -21.99 -35.71 -13.07
CA SER A 182 -20.88 -34.78 -12.82
C SER A 182 -19.84 -35.41 -11.88
N TYR A 183 -18.79 -34.66 -11.53
CA TYR A 183 -17.93 -35.03 -10.39
C TYR A 183 -18.72 -34.92 -9.07
N VAL A 184 -18.23 -35.61 -8.04
CA VAL A 184 -18.68 -35.48 -6.65
C VAL A 184 -17.48 -35.05 -5.81
N GLU A 185 -17.64 -33.95 -5.09
CA GLU A 185 -16.65 -33.40 -4.15
C GLU A 185 -17.07 -33.77 -2.73
N THR A 186 -16.12 -34.27 -1.93
CA THR A 186 -16.39 -34.73 -0.56
C THR A 186 -15.24 -34.35 0.37
N PHE A 187 -15.56 -33.67 1.47
CA PHE A 187 -14.61 -33.38 2.56
C PHE A 187 -15.10 -33.94 3.89
N ARG A 188 -14.67 -35.15 4.25
CA ARG A 188 -15.03 -35.83 5.50
C ARG A 188 -14.03 -36.93 5.83
N HIS A 189 -14.18 -37.53 7.01
CA HIS A 189 -13.52 -38.81 7.28
C HIS A 189 -14.05 -39.88 6.33
N THR A 190 -13.14 -40.67 5.75
CA THR A 190 -13.47 -41.74 4.79
C THR A 190 -12.52 -42.92 4.98
N ASP A 191 -13.03 -44.14 4.79
CA ASP A 191 -12.24 -45.37 4.82
C ASP A 191 -11.31 -45.52 3.60
N LEU A 192 -11.46 -44.68 2.58
CA LEU A 192 -10.49 -44.53 1.48
C LEU A 192 -9.18 -43.85 1.92
N ARG A 193 -9.17 -43.12 3.04
CA ARG A 193 -7.96 -42.51 3.62
C ARG A 193 -7.98 -42.69 5.14
N PRO A 194 -7.83 -43.93 5.65
CA PRO A 194 -8.04 -44.25 7.06
C PRO A 194 -7.02 -43.57 8.00
N GLY A 195 -5.84 -43.21 7.47
CA GLY A 195 -4.82 -42.46 8.20
C GLY A 195 -5.12 -40.96 8.36
N LYS A 196 -6.14 -40.42 7.67
CA LYS A 196 -6.51 -39.01 7.71
C LYS A 196 -7.77 -38.77 8.54
N LYS A 197 -7.78 -37.65 9.27
CA LYS A 197 -8.97 -37.20 10.02
C LYS A 197 -10.10 -36.82 9.07
N GLN A 198 -9.77 -36.11 8.00
CA GLN A 198 -10.65 -35.75 6.90
C GLN A 198 -9.85 -35.87 5.61
N ALA A 199 -10.50 -36.23 4.52
CA ALA A 199 -9.90 -36.24 3.20
C ALA A 199 -10.78 -35.44 2.25
N LEU A 200 -10.14 -34.63 1.38
CA LEU A 200 -10.80 -33.98 0.26
C LEU A 200 -10.68 -34.89 -0.96
N VAL A 201 -11.79 -35.47 -1.38
CA VAL A 201 -11.86 -36.44 -2.46
C VAL A 201 -12.73 -35.90 -3.58
N TYR A 202 -12.16 -35.84 -4.78
CA TYR A 202 -12.88 -35.62 -6.03
C TYR A 202 -13.11 -36.98 -6.67
N SER A 203 -14.36 -37.28 -7.01
CA SER A 203 -14.73 -38.58 -7.54
C SER A 203 -15.61 -38.48 -8.77
N ARG A 204 -15.43 -39.43 -9.69
CA ARG A 204 -16.16 -39.46 -10.96
C ARG A 204 -16.41 -40.90 -11.40
N ARG A 205 -17.61 -41.17 -11.90
CA ARG A 205 -17.92 -42.47 -12.51
C ARG A 205 -17.10 -42.68 -13.78
N MET A 206 -16.55 -43.88 -13.92
CA MET A 206 -15.88 -44.32 -15.14
C MET A 206 -16.85 -45.11 -16.00
N LEU A 207 -16.78 -44.92 -17.32
CA LEU A 207 -17.69 -45.54 -18.27
C LEU A 207 -16.95 -46.59 -19.10
N HIS A 208 -17.65 -47.68 -19.43
CA HIS A 208 -17.13 -48.66 -20.36
C HIS A 208 -16.84 -48.00 -21.71
N PRO A 209 -15.66 -48.20 -22.33
CA PRO A 209 -15.27 -47.52 -23.56
C PRO A 209 -16.23 -47.80 -24.74
N ASP A 210 -16.75 -49.04 -24.85
CA ASP A 210 -17.65 -49.41 -25.95
C ASP A 210 -19.15 -49.23 -25.65
N THR A 211 -19.62 -49.55 -24.43
CA THR A 211 -21.07 -49.55 -24.12
C THR A 211 -21.55 -48.27 -23.43
N GLY A 212 -20.63 -47.46 -22.89
CA GLY A 212 -20.96 -46.26 -22.12
C GLY A 212 -21.62 -46.52 -20.77
N SER A 213 -21.74 -47.78 -20.31
CA SER A 213 -22.29 -48.09 -18.99
C SER A 213 -21.30 -47.77 -17.87
N PRO A 214 -21.73 -47.32 -16.69
CA PRO A 214 -20.84 -47.16 -15.54
C PRO A 214 -20.16 -48.49 -15.16
N VAL A 215 -18.83 -48.49 -15.03
CA VAL A 215 -18.02 -49.68 -14.70
C VAL A 215 -17.25 -49.55 -13.38
N GLY A 216 -17.11 -48.33 -12.86
CA GLY A 216 -16.42 -48.09 -11.61
C GLY A 216 -16.34 -46.62 -11.26
N VAL A 217 -15.49 -46.28 -10.29
CA VAL A 217 -15.29 -44.93 -9.77
C VAL A 217 -13.80 -44.62 -9.71
N LEU A 218 -13.41 -43.46 -10.22
CA LEU A 218 -12.11 -42.84 -9.99
C LEU A 218 -12.22 -41.90 -8.78
N CYS A 219 -11.27 -41.98 -7.85
CA CYS A 219 -11.13 -41.08 -6.72
C CYS A 219 -9.74 -40.41 -6.75
N LEU A 220 -9.71 -39.09 -6.81
CA LEU A 220 -8.52 -38.27 -6.61
C LEU A 220 -8.53 -37.70 -5.18
N CYS A 221 -7.52 -38.02 -4.39
CA CYS A 221 -7.36 -37.50 -3.04
C CYS A 221 -6.39 -36.31 -3.07
N PHE A 222 -6.90 -35.13 -2.74
CA PHE A 222 -6.11 -33.92 -2.68
C PHE A 222 -5.26 -33.89 -1.41
N HIS A 223 -3.99 -33.48 -1.53
CA HIS A 223 -3.08 -33.36 -0.39
C HIS A 223 -3.33 -32.05 0.38
N PHE A 224 -4.55 -31.93 0.92
CA PHE A 224 -5.07 -30.74 1.57
C PHE A 224 -4.14 -30.19 2.67
N GLU A 225 -3.57 -31.05 3.51
CA GLU A 225 -2.71 -30.63 4.61
C GLU A 225 -1.41 -29.98 4.14
N GLU A 226 -0.76 -30.56 3.13
CA GLU A 226 0.47 -30.00 2.53
C GLU A 226 0.17 -28.67 1.84
N GLU A 227 -0.96 -28.58 1.14
CA GLU A 227 -1.36 -27.36 0.47
C GLU A 227 -1.59 -26.21 1.45
N MET A 228 -2.38 -26.45 2.50
CA MET A 228 -2.64 -25.45 3.53
C MET A 228 -1.35 -25.04 4.25
N ALA A 229 -0.45 -25.99 4.53
CA ALA A 229 0.85 -25.69 5.13
C ALA A 229 1.72 -24.81 4.22
N GLY A 230 1.65 -25.00 2.89
CA GLY A 230 2.30 -24.14 1.90
C GLY A 230 1.75 -22.72 1.92
N ILE A 231 0.43 -22.57 1.80
CA ILE A 231 -0.27 -21.27 1.83
C ILE A 231 0.08 -20.49 3.09
N PHE A 232 -0.01 -21.13 4.25
CA PHE A 232 0.29 -20.49 5.53
C PHE A 232 1.77 -20.12 5.64
N ARG A 233 2.71 -20.98 5.22
CA ARG A 233 4.14 -20.67 5.34
C ARG A 233 4.56 -19.45 4.51
N SER A 234 3.99 -19.28 3.32
CA SER A 234 4.35 -18.17 2.44
C SER A 234 3.81 -16.81 2.92
N HIS A 235 2.70 -16.80 3.68
CA HIS A 235 1.96 -15.56 3.99
C HIS A 235 1.74 -15.29 5.48
N ARG A 236 2.22 -16.17 6.36
CA ARG A 236 2.17 -15.96 7.79
C ARG A 236 3.00 -14.74 8.17
N ASP A 237 2.50 -14.00 9.15
CA ASP A 237 3.24 -12.91 9.77
C ASP A 237 4.61 -13.43 10.25
N ALA A 238 5.69 -12.78 9.83
CA ALA A 238 7.05 -13.20 10.18
C ALA A 238 7.32 -13.13 11.69
N GLU A 239 6.61 -12.24 12.39
CA GLU A 239 6.62 -12.14 13.86
C GLU A 239 5.63 -13.10 14.54
N GLU A 240 4.87 -13.87 13.75
CA GLU A 240 3.86 -14.83 14.20
C GLU A 240 2.79 -14.23 15.14
N ARG A 241 2.46 -12.94 14.99
CA ARG A 241 1.51 -12.25 15.88
C ARG A 241 0.07 -12.66 15.64
N SER A 242 -0.25 -13.22 14.48
CA SER A 242 -1.59 -13.65 14.09
C SER A 242 -1.64 -15.11 13.66
N ASN A 243 -2.78 -15.76 13.83
CA ASN A 243 -3.03 -17.10 13.31
C ASN A 243 -4.00 -17.05 12.12
N MET A 244 -3.61 -17.70 11.03
CA MET A 244 -4.43 -17.85 9.81
C MET A 244 -5.16 -19.19 9.86
N LEU A 245 -6.43 -19.18 9.53
CA LEU A 245 -7.35 -20.31 9.69
C LEU A 245 -8.18 -20.49 8.42
N LEU A 246 -8.51 -21.74 8.12
CA LEU A 246 -9.60 -22.09 7.23
C LEU A 246 -10.71 -22.74 8.06
N LEU A 247 -11.95 -22.31 7.86
CA LEU A 247 -13.12 -22.75 8.60
C LEU A 247 -14.14 -23.44 7.68
N ASP A 248 -14.95 -24.33 8.24
CA ASP A 248 -16.16 -24.85 7.60
C ASP A 248 -17.40 -23.96 7.84
N GLY A 249 -18.55 -24.36 7.27
CA GLY A 249 -19.82 -23.65 7.42
C GLY A 249 -20.36 -23.56 8.85
N ASP A 250 -19.89 -24.40 9.77
CA ASP A 250 -20.23 -24.38 11.19
C ASP A 250 -19.25 -23.54 12.04
N ASN A 251 -18.34 -22.83 11.38
CA ASN A 251 -17.25 -22.05 12.00
C ASN A 251 -16.25 -22.93 12.77
N ARG A 252 -16.09 -24.18 12.36
CA ARG A 252 -15.05 -25.07 12.90
C ARG A 252 -13.78 -24.92 12.09
N VAL A 253 -12.66 -24.87 12.78
CA VAL A 253 -11.34 -24.82 12.15
C VAL A 253 -11.08 -26.15 11.43
N ILE A 254 -10.83 -26.09 10.12
CA ILE A 254 -10.45 -27.25 9.30
C ILE A 254 -8.95 -27.23 8.98
N ALA A 255 -8.31 -26.06 8.95
CA ALA A 255 -6.86 -25.92 8.88
C ALA A 255 -6.39 -24.68 9.68
N SER A 256 -5.19 -24.74 10.25
CA SER A 256 -4.63 -23.69 11.10
C SER A 256 -3.12 -23.54 10.84
N ALA A 257 -2.64 -22.30 10.74
CA ALA A 257 -1.22 -22.01 10.58
C ALA A 257 -0.41 -22.37 11.83
N ASP A 258 -1.04 -22.34 13.01
CA ASP A 258 -0.49 -22.88 14.25
C ASP A 258 -1.56 -23.68 15.01
N GLU A 259 -1.52 -25.01 14.83
CA GLU A 259 -2.44 -25.95 15.47
C GLU A 259 -2.28 -26.01 17.00
N ARG A 260 -1.13 -25.60 17.56
CA ARG A 260 -0.93 -25.57 19.02
C ARG A 260 -1.64 -24.36 19.63
N TRP A 261 -1.77 -23.29 18.86
CA TRP A 261 -2.50 -22.10 19.26
C TRP A 261 -4.00 -22.30 19.07
N ILE A 262 -4.44 -22.66 17.86
CA ILE A 262 -5.86 -22.91 17.55
C ILE A 262 -5.94 -24.23 16.76
N PRO A 263 -6.37 -25.34 17.39
CA PRO A 263 -6.35 -26.65 16.75
C PRO A 263 -7.53 -26.85 15.77
N PRO A 264 -7.35 -27.66 14.71
CA PRO A 264 -8.47 -28.15 13.92
C PRO A 264 -9.56 -28.81 14.78
N GLY A 265 -10.82 -28.58 14.42
CA GLY A 265 -12.03 -29.01 15.13
C GLY A 265 -12.55 -28.00 16.16
N ALA A 266 -11.76 -26.99 16.54
CA ALA A 266 -12.22 -25.92 17.43
C ALA A 266 -13.29 -25.05 16.74
N VAL A 267 -14.32 -24.65 17.48
CA VAL A 267 -15.27 -23.62 17.04
C VAL A 267 -14.75 -22.26 17.48
N VAL A 268 -14.63 -21.32 16.54
CA VAL A 268 -14.07 -19.98 16.77
C VAL A 268 -15.11 -18.89 16.53
N PRO A 269 -14.97 -17.71 17.17
CA PRO A 269 -15.79 -16.55 16.83
C PRO A 269 -15.44 -16.03 15.42
N VAL A 270 -16.43 -15.45 14.73
CA VAL A 270 -16.31 -14.98 13.34
C VAL A 270 -16.74 -13.53 13.20
N ASN A 271 -16.06 -12.77 12.34
CA ASN A 271 -16.27 -11.34 12.13
C ASN A 271 -16.35 -10.98 10.64
N ARG A 272 -17.51 -11.26 10.03
CA ARG A 272 -17.76 -11.06 8.59
C ARG A 272 -17.96 -9.57 8.24
N ASP A 273 -18.59 -8.82 9.12
CA ASP A 273 -18.98 -7.41 8.94
C ASP A 273 -17.85 -6.40 9.22
N ALA A 274 -16.63 -6.87 9.49
CA ALA A 274 -15.49 -6.03 9.87
C ALA A 274 -15.76 -5.18 11.12
N SER A 275 -16.67 -5.61 12.01
CA SER A 275 -17.00 -4.85 13.21
C SER A 275 -15.75 -4.65 14.09
N PRO A 276 -15.46 -3.42 14.53
CA PRO A 276 -14.29 -3.14 15.36
C PRO A 276 -14.59 -3.49 16.83
N ARG A 277 -14.70 -4.79 17.11
CA ARG A 277 -14.99 -5.36 18.43
C ARG A 277 -14.01 -6.47 18.77
N LEU A 278 -13.72 -6.60 20.06
CA LEU A 278 -12.91 -7.70 20.57
C LEU A 278 -13.76 -8.98 20.67
N MET A 279 -13.18 -10.09 20.24
CA MET A 279 -13.78 -11.43 20.32
C MET A 279 -12.95 -12.32 21.23
N VAL A 280 -13.62 -13.12 22.06
CA VAL A 280 -12.94 -13.97 23.03
C VAL A 280 -12.83 -15.40 22.51
N TYR A 281 -11.62 -15.96 22.56
CA TYR A 281 -11.35 -17.38 22.33
C TYR A 281 -10.26 -17.87 23.26
N GLY A 282 -10.42 -19.04 23.88
CA GLY A 282 -9.40 -19.61 24.78
C GLY A 282 -8.99 -18.69 25.94
N GLY A 283 -9.89 -17.81 26.40
CA GLY A 283 -9.63 -16.84 27.47
C GLY A 283 -8.78 -15.62 27.07
N ARG A 284 -8.54 -15.40 25.76
CA ARG A 284 -7.85 -14.22 25.23
C ARG A 284 -8.76 -13.41 24.30
N GLU A 285 -8.49 -12.13 24.18
CA GLU A 285 -9.20 -11.20 23.29
C GLU A 285 -8.47 -11.03 21.97
N TYR A 286 -9.23 -11.05 20.87
CA TYR A 286 -8.72 -10.98 19.50
C TYR A 286 -9.46 -9.92 18.69
N LEU A 287 -8.74 -9.33 17.74
CA LEU A 287 -9.34 -8.81 16.51
C LEU A 287 -9.42 -9.96 15.50
N VAL A 288 -10.54 -10.03 14.79
CA VAL A 288 -10.87 -11.12 13.87
C VAL A 288 -11.38 -10.54 12.57
N ARG A 289 -11.01 -11.16 11.44
CA ARG A 289 -11.69 -10.99 10.14
C ARG A 289 -11.98 -12.34 9.52
N THR A 290 -13.15 -12.46 8.91
CA THR A 290 -13.63 -13.69 8.29
C THR A 290 -14.21 -13.37 6.92
N PHE A 291 -13.82 -14.12 5.90
CA PHE A 291 -14.30 -13.99 4.53
C PHE A 291 -14.82 -15.33 4.02
N SER A 292 -15.91 -15.27 3.25
CA SER A 292 -16.32 -16.39 2.39
C SER A 292 -15.67 -16.20 1.02
N ALA A 293 -15.51 -17.27 0.25
CA ALA A 293 -15.04 -17.19 -1.12
C ALA A 293 -15.99 -16.35 -1.98
N GLU A 294 -15.44 -15.51 -2.87
CA GLU A 294 -16.21 -14.87 -3.94
C GLU A 294 -16.52 -15.82 -5.11
N GLY A 295 -15.80 -16.95 -5.14
CA GLY A 295 -15.86 -17.96 -6.19
C GLY A 295 -14.88 -17.68 -7.33
N TYR A 296 -14.51 -18.72 -8.06
CA TYR A 296 -13.64 -18.64 -9.23
C TYR A 296 -14.28 -19.38 -10.40
N GLN A 297 -14.51 -18.67 -11.51
CA GLN A 297 -15.19 -19.20 -12.71
C GLN A 297 -16.52 -19.95 -12.42
N GLY A 298 -17.28 -19.48 -11.42
CA GLY A 298 -18.56 -20.06 -11.01
C GLY A 298 -18.46 -21.18 -9.96
N TYR A 299 -17.26 -21.59 -9.57
CA TYR A 299 -17.03 -22.53 -8.48
C TYR A 299 -16.79 -21.81 -7.15
N MET A 300 -17.57 -22.14 -6.12
CA MET A 300 -17.57 -21.45 -4.81
C MET A 300 -16.66 -22.09 -3.76
N GLY A 301 -15.99 -23.21 -4.08
CA GLY A 301 -15.36 -24.06 -3.08
C GLY A 301 -16.37 -24.99 -2.38
N PRO A 302 -15.87 -25.84 -1.46
CA PRO A 302 -16.74 -26.66 -0.64
C PRO A 302 -17.70 -25.80 0.21
N PRO A 303 -18.95 -26.24 0.42
CA PRO A 303 -19.98 -25.40 1.01
C PRO A 303 -19.61 -24.80 2.37
N GLY A 304 -19.70 -23.47 2.46
CA GLY A 304 -19.52 -22.74 3.70
C GLY A 304 -18.07 -22.52 4.13
N TRP A 305 -17.08 -22.91 3.31
CA TRP A 305 -15.67 -22.68 3.60
C TRP A 305 -15.35 -21.18 3.70
N GLN A 306 -14.52 -20.83 4.68
CA GLN A 306 -14.20 -19.45 5.03
C GLN A 306 -12.75 -19.30 5.42
N GLY A 307 -12.13 -18.20 5.00
CA GLY A 307 -10.80 -17.78 5.44
C GLY A 307 -10.93 -16.86 6.65
N GLN A 308 -10.08 -17.05 7.65
CA GLN A 308 -10.09 -16.23 8.87
C GLN A 308 -8.68 -15.95 9.36
N VAL A 309 -8.47 -14.74 9.88
CA VAL A 309 -7.26 -14.39 10.63
C VAL A 309 -7.64 -13.84 11.99
N MET A 310 -6.95 -14.30 13.02
CA MET A 310 -7.11 -13.87 14.40
C MET A 310 -5.80 -13.31 14.94
N ILE A 311 -5.83 -12.08 15.45
CA ILE A 311 -4.67 -11.43 16.09
C ILE A 311 -5.02 -11.03 17.53
N PRO A 312 -4.23 -11.42 18.55
CA PRO A 312 -4.46 -10.97 19.91
C PRO A 312 -4.31 -9.46 20.02
N VAL A 313 -5.22 -8.84 20.75
CA VAL A 313 -5.24 -7.38 20.90
C VAL A 313 -3.98 -6.84 21.57
N ASP A 314 -3.33 -7.63 22.43
CA ASP A 314 -2.13 -7.22 23.16
C ASP A 314 -0.87 -7.09 22.29
N VAL A 315 -0.86 -7.70 21.10
CA VAL A 315 0.21 -7.59 20.10
C VAL A 315 -0.23 -6.90 18.80
N ALA A 316 -1.54 -6.75 18.58
CA ALA A 316 -2.13 -6.15 17.38
C ALA A 316 -1.52 -4.80 16.99
N PHE A 317 -1.24 -3.95 17.98
CA PHE A 317 -0.77 -2.58 17.75
C PHE A 317 0.74 -2.38 17.94
N ARG A 318 1.51 -3.47 18.10
CA ARG A 318 2.97 -3.39 18.36
C ARG A 318 3.83 -3.32 17.09
N GLY A 319 3.33 -3.81 15.96
CA GLY A 319 4.09 -3.98 14.71
C GLY A 319 4.31 -2.70 13.86
N GLY A 320 4.03 -1.52 14.40
CA GLY A 320 4.14 -0.24 13.67
C GLY A 320 5.28 0.68 14.13
N ALA A 321 5.99 0.34 15.21
CA ALA A 321 6.87 1.29 15.92
C ALA A 321 8.34 1.30 15.44
N GLY A 322 8.64 0.88 14.20
CA GLY A 322 10.03 0.58 13.79
C GLY A 322 10.47 0.99 12.38
N THR A 323 9.59 1.52 11.53
CA THR A 323 9.97 2.02 10.23
C THR A 323 9.86 3.53 10.24
N ASP A 324 11.00 4.19 10.44
CA ASP A 324 11.17 5.65 10.34
C ASP A 324 11.06 6.09 8.86
N ALA A 325 9.96 5.70 8.21
CA ALA A 325 9.77 5.76 6.77
C ALA A 325 9.91 7.21 6.29
N LEU A 326 9.40 8.17 7.08
CA LEU A 326 9.56 9.60 6.83
C LEU A 326 11.00 10.10 7.03
N SER A 327 11.79 9.54 7.95
CA SER A 327 13.18 9.99 8.17
C SER A 327 14.14 9.54 7.08
N THR A 328 13.81 8.46 6.38
CA THR A 328 14.60 7.95 5.26
C THR A 328 14.40 8.71 3.95
N LEU A 329 13.37 9.57 3.88
CA LEU A 329 13.05 10.37 2.70
C LEU A 329 13.80 11.70 2.72
N ASP A 330 13.97 12.27 1.52
CA ASP A 330 14.36 13.66 1.39
C ASP A 330 13.34 14.57 2.08
N GLY A 331 13.82 15.59 2.80
CA GLY A 331 12.97 16.47 3.61
C GLY A 331 11.84 17.14 2.80
N THR A 332 12.06 17.43 1.52
CA THR A 332 11.03 17.98 0.62
C THR A 332 9.89 17.00 0.33
N VAL A 333 10.22 15.71 0.15
CA VAL A 333 9.23 14.64 -0.09
C VAL A 333 8.43 14.37 1.19
N ALA A 334 9.12 14.30 2.34
CA ALA A 334 8.47 14.11 3.63
C ALA A 334 7.50 15.26 3.96
N ASP A 335 7.93 16.51 3.76
CA ASP A 335 7.07 17.69 3.96
C ASP A 335 5.90 17.72 2.98
N GLY A 336 6.13 17.38 1.71
CA GLY A 336 5.10 17.30 0.69
C GLY A 336 4.03 16.24 0.99
N LEU A 337 4.44 15.07 1.48
CA LEU A 337 3.56 14.02 1.99
C LEU A 337 2.75 14.48 3.20
N LEU A 338 3.41 15.09 4.21
CA LEU A 338 2.75 15.64 5.39
C LEU A 338 1.77 16.77 5.03
N SER A 339 1.98 17.48 3.92
CA SER A 339 1.02 18.48 3.44
C SER A 339 -0.35 17.88 3.09
N HIS A 340 -0.39 16.60 2.72
CA HIS A 340 -1.62 15.85 2.46
C HIS A 340 -2.25 15.30 3.74
N ALA A 341 -1.53 15.22 4.86
CA ALA A 341 -2.12 14.84 6.15
C ALA A 341 -3.26 15.78 6.60
N ARG A 342 -3.34 16.99 6.01
CA ARG A 342 -4.44 17.96 6.21
C ARG A 342 -5.82 17.39 5.85
N SER A 343 -5.92 16.47 4.89
CA SER A 343 -7.20 15.84 4.53
C SER A 343 -7.61 14.73 5.50
N PHE A 344 -6.67 14.17 6.26
CA PHE A 344 -6.89 13.01 7.13
C PHE A 344 -7.57 13.36 8.47
N CYS A 345 -7.30 14.55 9.03
CA CYS A 345 -7.93 14.99 10.28
C CYS A 345 -8.31 16.49 10.24
N PRO A 346 -9.48 16.84 9.68
CA PRO A 346 -9.95 18.22 9.64
C PRO A 346 -9.98 18.94 11.01
N PRO A 347 -10.40 18.28 12.13
CA PRO A 347 -10.40 18.93 13.45
C PRO A 347 -9.03 19.40 13.95
N LEU A 348 -7.97 18.65 13.62
CA LEU A 348 -6.59 19.04 13.96
C LEU A 348 -6.21 20.37 13.30
N PHE A 349 -6.57 20.53 12.02
CA PHE A 349 -6.22 21.72 11.24
C PHE A 349 -7.00 22.97 11.68
N GLU A 350 -8.27 22.81 12.09
CA GLU A 350 -9.06 23.90 12.68
C GLU A 350 -8.37 24.50 13.91
N ILE A 351 -7.65 23.68 14.68
CA ILE A 351 -6.96 24.14 15.90
C ILE A 351 -5.60 24.74 15.65
N MET A 352 -4.86 24.27 14.64
CA MET A 352 -3.68 25.02 14.18
C MET A 352 -4.08 26.45 13.80
N THR A 353 -5.21 26.61 13.10
CA THR A 353 -5.79 27.92 12.76
C THR A 353 -6.24 28.72 14.00
N ALA A 354 -6.82 28.05 15.00
CA ALA A 354 -7.18 28.69 16.27
C ALA A 354 -5.95 29.10 17.10
N ALA A 355 -4.87 28.33 17.07
CA ALA A 355 -3.60 28.63 17.72
C ALA A 355 -2.96 29.88 17.10
N ASP A 356 -3.01 30.04 15.78
CA ASP A 356 -2.55 31.27 15.09
C ASP A 356 -3.37 32.49 15.52
N THR A 357 -4.68 32.32 15.75
CA THR A 357 -5.55 33.39 16.26
C THR A 357 -5.15 33.81 17.68
N ILE A 358 -4.85 32.87 18.58
CA ILE A 358 -4.32 33.21 19.91
C ILE A 358 -2.97 33.89 19.76
N ARG A 359 -2.07 33.35 18.93
CA ARG A 359 -0.72 33.88 18.77
C ARG A 359 -0.78 35.35 18.38
N ARG A 360 -1.67 35.73 17.46
CA ARG A 360 -1.94 37.13 17.12
C ARG A 360 -2.46 37.95 18.30
N VAL A 361 -3.44 37.44 19.06
CA VAL A 361 -4.00 38.14 20.23
C VAL A 361 -2.92 38.37 21.30
N VAL A 362 -2.07 37.37 21.56
CA VAL A 362 -0.96 37.45 22.51
C VAL A 362 0.10 38.42 22.02
N TRP A 363 0.49 38.32 20.75
CA TRP A 363 1.45 39.20 20.11
C TRP A 363 0.97 40.66 20.16
N ASN A 364 -0.30 40.93 19.86
CA ASN A 364 -0.90 42.27 20.02
C ASN A 364 -0.86 42.74 21.48
N GLY A 365 -1.15 41.85 22.45
CA GLY A 365 -1.02 42.14 23.88
C GLY A 365 0.42 42.49 24.30
N GLN A 366 1.41 41.76 23.76
CA GLN A 366 2.83 42.00 24.03
C GLN A 366 3.30 43.33 23.41
N VAL A 367 2.88 43.63 22.17
CA VAL A 367 3.14 44.94 21.54
C VAL A 367 2.52 46.10 22.33
N MET A 368 1.29 45.95 22.82
CA MET A 368 0.60 46.99 23.61
C MET A 368 1.26 47.23 24.98
N THR A 369 1.83 46.19 25.59
CA THR A 369 2.49 46.27 26.89
C THR A 369 3.97 46.67 26.79
N ALA A 370 4.53 46.70 25.57
CA ALA A 370 5.91 47.04 25.31
C ALA A 370 6.26 48.45 25.82
N GLY A 371 7.34 48.57 26.60
CA GLY A 371 7.81 49.82 27.19
C GLY A 371 6.99 50.40 28.37
N GLN A 372 5.96 49.69 28.87
CA GLN A 372 5.12 50.17 29.99
C GLN A 372 5.52 49.55 31.33
N ARG A 373 5.52 50.34 32.43
CA ARG A 373 5.87 49.89 33.80
C ARG A 373 4.63 49.90 34.72
N GLY A 374 4.48 48.90 35.61
CA GLY A 374 3.39 48.83 36.60
C GLY A 374 2.57 47.55 36.55
N GLU A 375 1.24 47.63 36.74
CA GLU A 375 0.30 46.48 36.73
C GLU A 375 0.34 45.65 35.43
N LEU A 376 0.79 46.25 34.34
CA LEU A 376 0.96 45.62 33.01
C LEU A 376 2.11 44.59 32.95
N LEU A 377 3.05 44.59 33.90
CA LEU A 377 4.08 43.52 34.03
C LEU A 377 3.46 42.17 34.39
N LYS A 378 2.36 42.16 35.16
CA LYS A 378 1.63 40.93 35.50
C LYS A 378 0.96 40.35 34.26
N LEU A 379 0.38 41.21 33.41
CA LEU A 379 -0.19 40.80 32.12
C LEU A 379 0.90 40.29 31.17
N LYS A 380 2.07 40.95 31.10
CA LYS A 380 3.22 40.49 30.30
C LYS A 380 3.63 39.06 30.68
N THR A 381 3.75 38.76 31.97
CA THR A 381 4.09 37.40 32.45
C THR A 381 3.04 36.36 32.04
N ILE A 382 1.75 36.72 32.07
CA ILE A 382 0.66 35.84 31.62
C ILE A 382 0.74 35.63 30.10
N LEU A 383 0.99 36.68 29.32
CA LEU A 383 1.15 36.61 27.87
C LEU A 383 2.34 35.71 27.47
N ASP A 384 3.46 35.81 28.18
CA ASP A 384 4.63 34.95 27.94
C ASP A 384 4.32 33.48 28.22
N GLN A 385 3.60 33.18 29.31
CA GLN A 385 3.13 31.82 29.62
C GLN A 385 2.13 31.29 28.59
N ILE A 386 1.27 32.15 28.03
CA ILE A 386 0.36 31.77 26.92
C ILE A 386 1.17 31.42 25.67
N SER A 387 2.16 32.24 25.29
CA SER A 387 3.04 31.98 24.15
C SER A 387 3.82 30.68 24.31
N GLU A 388 4.43 30.45 25.47
CA GLU A 388 5.17 29.22 25.77
C GLU A 388 4.28 27.98 25.67
N THR A 389 3.09 28.02 26.30
CA THR A 389 2.12 26.92 26.25
C THR A 389 1.57 26.70 24.85
N GLY A 390 1.37 27.77 24.08
CA GLY A 390 0.96 27.71 22.67
C GLY A 390 1.99 27.03 21.78
N ASN A 391 3.27 27.40 21.91
CA ASN A 391 4.38 26.79 21.17
C ASN A 391 4.51 25.29 21.48
N ARG A 392 4.49 24.93 22.78
CA ARG A 392 4.53 23.53 23.20
C ARG A 392 3.33 22.73 22.70
N SER A 393 2.14 23.35 22.64
CA SER A 393 0.95 22.73 22.06
C SER A 393 1.18 22.43 20.57
N ASN A 394 1.69 23.40 19.81
CA ASN A 394 1.93 23.26 18.36
C ASN A 394 2.96 22.17 18.03
N GLU A 395 4.04 22.10 18.81
CA GLU A 395 5.07 21.07 18.68
C GLU A 395 4.49 19.67 18.93
N LEU A 396 3.71 19.50 20.01
CA LEU A 396 3.05 18.23 20.32
C LEU A 396 2.05 17.81 19.22
N PHE A 397 1.31 18.74 18.62
CA PHE A 397 0.42 18.44 17.50
C PHE A 397 1.19 18.03 16.24
N SER A 398 2.25 18.76 15.90
CA SER A 398 3.07 18.44 14.72
C SER A 398 3.74 17.07 14.85
N GLN A 399 4.22 16.72 16.04
CA GLN A 399 4.75 15.39 16.31
C GLN A 399 3.65 14.32 16.22
N SER A 400 2.47 14.56 16.82
CA SER A 400 1.36 13.59 16.77
C SER A 400 0.86 13.36 15.34
N ILE A 401 0.85 14.39 14.49
CA ILE A 401 0.52 14.27 13.06
C ILE A 401 1.57 13.41 12.34
N ARG A 402 2.85 13.67 12.61
CA ARG A 402 3.95 12.89 12.03
C ARG A 402 3.84 11.41 12.41
N ASP A 403 3.68 11.11 13.69
CA ASP A 403 3.58 9.74 14.22
C ASP A 403 2.36 8.99 13.63
N LEU A 404 1.22 9.67 13.50
CA LEU A 404 0.03 9.10 12.86
C LEU A 404 0.30 8.79 11.39
N TYR A 405 0.85 9.75 10.66
CA TYR A 405 1.09 9.61 9.24
C TYR A 405 2.12 8.51 8.94
N GLU A 406 3.16 8.42 9.76
CA GLU A 406 4.15 7.35 9.71
C GLU A 406 3.51 5.97 9.93
N THR A 407 2.58 5.85 10.87
CA THR A 407 1.83 4.60 11.10
C THR A 407 1.03 4.19 9.85
N VAL A 408 0.36 5.14 9.19
CA VAL A 408 -0.40 4.90 7.95
C VAL A 408 0.53 4.48 6.83
N LEU A 409 1.62 5.22 6.59
CA LEU A 409 2.60 4.90 5.56
C LEU A 409 3.22 3.51 5.77
N ALA A 410 3.63 3.19 7.00
CA ALA A 410 4.18 1.90 7.34
C ALA A 410 3.19 0.75 7.09
N SER A 411 1.91 0.98 7.38
CA SER A 411 0.85 0.02 7.06
C SER A 411 0.71 -0.18 5.56
N SER A 412 0.57 0.91 4.80
CA SER A 412 0.39 0.83 3.35
C SER A 412 1.62 0.26 2.61
N LEU A 413 2.84 0.49 3.11
CA LEU A 413 4.05 -0.16 2.61
C LEU A 413 3.98 -1.68 2.75
N ARG A 414 3.66 -2.18 3.95
CA ARG A 414 3.48 -3.61 4.20
C ARG A 414 2.34 -4.21 3.37
N ASP A 415 1.22 -3.49 3.25
CA ASP A 415 0.09 -3.93 2.44
C ASP A 415 0.48 -4.06 0.96
N ALA A 416 1.29 -3.13 0.43
CA ALA A 416 1.77 -3.20 -0.95
C ALA A 416 2.73 -4.38 -1.18
N GLU A 417 3.62 -4.69 -0.24
CA GLU A 417 4.45 -5.92 -0.30
C GLU A 417 3.59 -7.17 -0.26
N PHE A 418 2.62 -7.22 0.65
CA PHE A 418 1.72 -8.35 0.77
C PHE A 418 0.93 -8.60 -0.52
N VAL A 419 0.34 -7.55 -1.11
CA VAL A 419 -0.43 -7.67 -2.36
C VAL A 419 0.46 -8.08 -3.53
N THR A 420 1.69 -7.57 -3.63
CA THR A 420 2.60 -8.01 -4.71
C THR A 420 3.07 -9.45 -4.53
N HIS A 421 3.32 -9.89 -3.31
CA HIS A 421 3.70 -11.29 -3.03
C HIS A 421 2.54 -12.23 -3.38
N LEU A 422 1.33 -11.87 -2.99
CA LEU A 422 0.09 -12.53 -3.40
C LEU A 422 0.01 -12.70 -4.92
N LEU A 423 0.24 -11.62 -5.67
CA LEU A 423 0.13 -11.63 -7.12
C LEU A 423 1.10 -12.62 -7.79
N VAL A 424 2.36 -12.68 -7.33
CA VAL A 424 3.32 -13.63 -7.90
C VAL A 424 3.04 -15.08 -7.49
N ASP A 425 2.51 -15.33 -6.29
CA ASP A 425 2.10 -16.68 -5.87
C ASP A 425 0.90 -17.17 -6.69
N LEU A 426 -0.11 -16.32 -6.90
CA LEU A 426 -1.24 -16.61 -7.81
C LEU A 426 -0.78 -16.89 -9.24
N LEU A 427 0.19 -16.12 -9.72
CA LEU A 427 0.77 -16.27 -11.05
C LEU A 427 1.48 -17.62 -11.19
N ASP A 428 2.41 -17.95 -10.29
CA ASP A 428 3.20 -19.19 -10.39
C ASP A 428 2.34 -20.44 -10.23
N ARG A 429 1.35 -20.42 -9.32
CA ARG A 429 0.34 -21.48 -9.19
C ARG A 429 -0.48 -21.64 -10.46
N ASN A 430 -0.82 -20.53 -11.11
CA ASN A 430 -1.48 -20.60 -12.38
C ASN A 430 -0.53 -21.24 -13.41
N LEU A 431 0.64 -20.68 -13.67
CA LEU A 431 1.53 -21.19 -14.72
C LEU A 431 2.02 -22.64 -14.49
N TYR A 432 2.08 -23.11 -13.24
CA TYR A 432 2.35 -24.50 -12.89
C TYR A 432 1.44 -25.49 -13.61
N GLU A 433 0.12 -25.32 -13.52
CA GLU A 433 -0.86 -26.26 -14.08
C GLU A 433 -0.71 -26.36 -15.62
N ARG A 434 -0.27 -25.27 -16.29
CA ARG A 434 -0.03 -25.25 -17.75
C ARG A 434 1.15 -26.16 -18.13
N SER A 435 2.18 -26.18 -17.29
CA SER A 435 3.31 -27.09 -17.48
C SER A 435 2.92 -28.55 -17.25
N ASP A 436 1.94 -28.82 -16.37
CA ASP A 436 1.46 -30.17 -16.11
C ASP A 436 0.56 -30.67 -17.24
N ASP A 437 -0.36 -29.82 -17.70
CA ASP A 437 -1.32 -30.12 -18.75
C ASP A 437 -0.65 -30.52 -20.05
N CYS A 438 0.32 -29.73 -20.55
CA CYS A 438 1.00 -30.09 -21.80
C CYS A 438 1.74 -31.43 -21.69
N ARG A 439 2.39 -31.70 -20.54
CA ARG A 439 3.12 -32.95 -20.29
C ARG A 439 2.19 -34.15 -20.20
N TRP A 440 1.02 -33.99 -19.57
CA TRP A 440 0.06 -35.08 -19.44
C TRP A 440 -0.63 -35.39 -20.77
N TRP A 441 -1.07 -34.38 -21.50
CA TRP A 441 -1.75 -34.58 -22.80
C TRP A 441 -0.81 -35.10 -23.89
N ALA A 442 0.50 -34.86 -23.79
CA ALA A 442 1.48 -35.52 -24.66
C ALA A 442 1.52 -37.05 -24.51
N LEU A 443 1.00 -37.60 -23.39
CA LEU A 443 0.94 -39.03 -23.12
C LEU A 443 -0.38 -39.69 -23.54
N THR A 444 -1.30 -38.95 -24.16
CA THR A 444 -2.56 -39.50 -24.67
C THR A 444 -2.29 -40.63 -25.67
N PRO A 445 -2.75 -41.87 -25.42
CA PRO A 445 -2.42 -43.04 -26.24
C PRO A 445 -2.79 -42.86 -27.71
N GLU A 446 -3.95 -42.28 -27.98
CA GLU A 446 -4.46 -42.00 -29.33
C GLU A 446 -3.55 -41.04 -30.09
N LEU A 447 -3.06 -39.98 -29.44
CA LEU A 447 -2.15 -39.00 -30.06
C LEU A 447 -0.80 -39.65 -30.38
N ARG A 448 -0.26 -40.45 -29.46
CA ARG A 448 1.01 -41.15 -29.65
C ARG A 448 0.92 -42.17 -30.79
N ALA A 449 -0.16 -42.95 -30.84
CA ALA A 449 -0.38 -43.94 -31.89
C ALA A 449 -0.54 -43.30 -33.27
N ALA A 450 -1.35 -42.24 -33.37
CA ALA A 450 -1.57 -41.50 -34.61
C ALA A 450 -0.28 -40.90 -35.18
N LEU A 451 0.54 -40.27 -34.34
CA LEU A 451 1.81 -39.68 -34.79
C LEU A 451 2.89 -40.73 -35.08
N ALA A 452 2.89 -41.86 -34.37
CA ALA A 452 3.87 -42.92 -34.60
C ALA A 452 3.61 -43.72 -35.90
N SER A 453 2.34 -43.84 -36.34
CA SER A 453 2.00 -44.50 -37.61
C SER A 453 2.43 -43.66 -38.82
N GLY A 454 2.52 -42.33 -38.65
CA GLY A 454 2.78 -41.38 -39.73
C GLY A 454 1.61 -41.26 -40.72
N GLU A 455 0.44 -41.81 -40.38
CA GLU A 455 -0.78 -41.73 -41.17
C GLU A 455 -1.46 -40.38 -40.90
N SER A 456 -1.74 -39.62 -41.97
CA SER A 456 -2.45 -38.33 -41.90
C SER A 456 -3.77 -38.41 -42.67
N ASP A 457 -4.46 -39.53 -42.55
CA ASP A 457 -5.77 -39.69 -43.15
C ASP A 457 -6.85 -38.93 -42.36
N PHE A 458 -8.00 -38.73 -43.00
CA PHE A 458 -9.07 -37.90 -42.47
C PHE A 458 -9.61 -38.41 -41.12
N GLU A 459 -9.73 -39.73 -40.98
CA GLU A 459 -10.27 -40.36 -39.76
C GLU A 459 -9.35 -40.16 -38.56
N THR A 460 -8.04 -40.29 -38.74
CA THR A 460 -7.05 -40.06 -37.68
C THR A 460 -7.05 -38.60 -37.23
N ILE A 461 -7.08 -37.65 -38.16
CA ILE A 461 -7.09 -36.21 -37.84
C ILE A 461 -8.39 -35.81 -37.12
N GLU A 462 -9.55 -36.31 -37.58
CA GLU A 462 -10.82 -36.09 -36.89
C GLU A 462 -10.81 -36.63 -35.46
N GLY A 463 -10.21 -37.81 -35.24
CA GLY A 463 -10.02 -38.38 -33.91
C GLY A 463 -9.16 -37.49 -32.99
N ILE A 464 -8.06 -36.95 -33.51
CA ILE A 464 -7.21 -36.00 -32.77
C ILE A 464 -8.02 -34.74 -32.44
N ASN A 465 -8.69 -34.13 -33.42
CA ASN A 465 -9.49 -32.91 -33.20
C ASN A 465 -10.57 -33.12 -32.13
N ALA A 466 -11.27 -34.25 -32.15
CA ALA A 466 -12.30 -34.57 -31.16
C ALA A 466 -11.74 -34.63 -29.72
N ILE A 467 -10.52 -35.16 -29.55
CA ILE A 467 -9.82 -35.19 -28.26
C ILE A 467 -9.47 -33.77 -27.82
N LEU A 468 -8.87 -32.98 -28.70
CA LEU A 468 -8.44 -31.62 -28.37
C LEU A 468 -9.65 -30.72 -28.03
N ASP A 469 -10.74 -30.81 -28.80
CA ASP A 469 -11.99 -30.08 -28.54
C ASP A 469 -12.65 -30.50 -27.22
N TYR A 470 -12.57 -31.77 -26.86
CA TYR A 470 -13.04 -32.24 -25.57
C TYR A 470 -12.24 -31.63 -24.42
N ILE A 471 -10.90 -31.65 -24.51
CA ILE A 471 -10.02 -31.04 -23.52
C ILE A 471 -10.29 -29.53 -23.42
N ASN A 472 -10.30 -28.81 -24.52
CA ASN A 472 -10.45 -27.36 -24.51
C ASN A 472 -11.80 -26.88 -23.96
N ARG A 473 -12.86 -27.69 -24.02
CA ARG A 473 -14.15 -27.37 -23.36
C ARG A 473 -14.11 -27.52 -21.83
N LEU A 474 -13.23 -28.35 -21.28
CA LEU A 474 -13.08 -28.53 -19.84
C LEU A 474 -12.21 -27.43 -19.22
N TYR A 475 -11.30 -26.84 -20.00
CA TYR A 475 -10.34 -25.83 -19.54
C TYR A 475 -10.54 -24.52 -20.31
N THR A 476 -11.12 -23.54 -19.62
CA THR A 476 -11.44 -22.19 -20.17
C THR A 476 -10.22 -21.29 -20.33
N VAL A 477 -9.08 -21.66 -19.76
CA VAL A 477 -7.84 -20.86 -19.74
C VAL A 477 -6.99 -20.99 -21.01
N TYR A 478 -7.43 -21.82 -21.96
CA TYR A 478 -6.73 -22.06 -23.23
C TYR A 478 -7.55 -21.56 -24.41
N THR A 479 -6.93 -20.75 -25.27
CA THR A 479 -7.55 -20.35 -26.53
C THR A 479 -7.35 -21.38 -27.63
N ARG A 480 -6.25 -22.14 -27.56
CA ARG A 480 -5.88 -23.11 -28.58
C ARG A 480 -5.06 -24.25 -28.00
N ILE A 481 -5.39 -25.47 -28.40
CA ILE A 481 -4.55 -26.66 -28.22
C ILE A 481 -4.30 -27.24 -29.59
N PHE A 482 -3.05 -27.56 -29.92
CA PHE A 482 -2.67 -28.06 -31.23
C PHE A 482 -1.61 -29.14 -31.15
N VAL A 483 -1.60 -30.01 -32.16
CA VAL A 483 -0.66 -31.12 -32.31
C VAL A 483 0.09 -30.95 -33.63
N TYR A 484 1.40 -31.21 -33.60
CA TYR A 484 2.28 -31.12 -34.76
C TYR A 484 3.15 -32.37 -34.91
N ASP A 485 3.53 -32.66 -36.15
CA ASP A 485 4.36 -33.81 -36.51
C ASP A 485 5.86 -33.60 -36.17
N ALA A 486 6.68 -34.61 -36.47
CA ALA A 486 8.13 -34.58 -36.19
C ALA A 486 8.89 -33.49 -36.98
N ASP A 487 8.32 -32.98 -38.07
CA ASP A 487 8.85 -31.89 -38.88
C ASP A 487 8.32 -30.52 -38.43
N GLY A 488 7.46 -30.49 -37.41
CA GLY A 488 6.89 -29.28 -36.83
C GLY A 488 5.63 -28.78 -37.52
N ARG A 489 5.05 -29.54 -38.46
CA ARG A 489 3.83 -29.13 -39.15
C ARG A 489 2.62 -29.37 -38.26
N ILE A 490 1.80 -28.33 -38.04
CA ILE A 490 0.55 -28.43 -37.28
C ILE A 490 -0.45 -29.28 -38.08
N ILE A 491 -0.88 -30.40 -37.52
CA ILE A 491 -1.81 -31.35 -38.17
C ILE A 491 -3.24 -31.25 -37.65
N ALA A 492 -3.41 -30.79 -36.41
CA ALA A 492 -4.69 -30.67 -35.73
C ALA A 492 -4.65 -29.52 -34.73
N SER A 493 -5.76 -28.83 -34.55
CA SER A 493 -5.88 -27.72 -33.60
C SER A 493 -7.34 -27.49 -33.23
N THR A 494 -7.59 -27.16 -31.97
CA THR A 494 -8.86 -26.51 -31.59
C THR A 494 -8.92 -25.12 -32.23
N ASN A 495 -10.13 -24.63 -32.50
CA ASN A 495 -10.36 -23.33 -33.16
C ASN A 495 -9.51 -23.16 -34.45
N PRO A 496 -9.60 -24.07 -35.44
CA PRO A 496 -8.62 -24.20 -36.52
C PRO A 496 -8.53 -22.99 -37.46
N GLU A 497 -9.49 -22.06 -37.40
CA GLU A 497 -9.51 -20.79 -38.11
C GLU A 497 -9.20 -19.64 -37.13
N GLU A 498 -8.24 -18.79 -37.47
CA GLU A 498 -7.88 -17.57 -36.72
C GLU A 498 -7.88 -16.39 -37.70
N ASP A 499 -8.72 -15.39 -37.48
CA ASP A 499 -8.93 -14.25 -38.40
C ASP A 499 -9.19 -14.64 -39.87
N GLY A 500 -9.73 -15.86 -40.09
CA GLY A 500 -10.07 -16.38 -41.42
C GLY A 500 -8.98 -17.20 -42.12
N ASP A 501 -7.78 -17.30 -41.53
CA ASP A 501 -6.70 -18.17 -42.00
C ASP A 501 -6.58 -19.40 -41.09
N SER A 502 -6.29 -20.57 -41.67
CA SER A 502 -6.13 -21.79 -40.87
C SER A 502 -4.70 -21.93 -40.35
N VAL A 503 -4.57 -22.20 -39.05
CA VAL A 503 -3.29 -22.57 -38.44
C VAL A 503 -2.85 -23.99 -38.83
N VAL A 504 -3.80 -24.84 -39.23
CA VAL A 504 -3.50 -26.21 -39.64
C VAL A 504 -2.73 -26.18 -40.95
N GLY A 505 -1.62 -26.92 -40.99
CA GLY A 505 -0.68 -26.94 -42.12
C GLY A 505 0.42 -25.89 -42.04
N THR A 506 0.38 -24.97 -41.08
CA THR A 506 1.52 -24.11 -40.73
C THR A 506 2.54 -24.87 -39.89
N PHE A 507 3.64 -24.21 -39.49
CA PHE A 507 4.73 -24.83 -38.76
C PHE A 507 5.01 -24.10 -37.45
N VAL A 508 5.36 -24.85 -36.40
CA VAL A 508 5.99 -24.27 -35.22
C VAL A 508 7.37 -23.70 -35.58
N ASP A 509 7.83 -22.71 -34.84
CA ASP A 509 9.15 -22.12 -35.12
C ASP A 509 10.28 -23.14 -34.90
N GLY A 510 11.39 -22.93 -35.61
CA GLY A 510 12.49 -23.89 -35.62
C GLY A 510 13.19 -24.07 -34.27
N ASP A 511 13.24 -23.02 -33.45
CA ASP A 511 13.91 -23.05 -32.14
C ASP A 511 13.06 -23.85 -31.14
N THR A 512 11.74 -23.62 -31.11
CA THR A 512 10.76 -24.43 -30.36
C THR A 512 10.81 -25.89 -30.79
N LEU A 513 10.82 -26.18 -32.10
CA LEU A 513 10.91 -27.56 -32.59
C LEU A 513 12.19 -28.25 -32.13
N ALA A 514 13.34 -27.55 -32.22
CA ALA A 514 14.63 -28.05 -31.77
C ALA A 514 14.63 -28.31 -30.25
N ALA A 515 14.05 -27.40 -29.46
CA ALA A 515 13.93 -27.54 -28.01
C ALA A 515 13.07 -28.76 -27.65
N VAL A 516 11.89 -28.92 -28.27
CA VAL A 516 10.97 -30.03 -28.01
C VAL A 516 11.58 -31.38 -28.39
N ARG A 517 12.27 -31.47 -29.54
CA ARG A 517 13.02 -32.68 -29.92
C ARG A 517 14.18 -32.98 -28.97
N GLY A 518 14.72 -31.97 -28.30
CA GLY A 518 15.79 -32.08 -27.32
C GLY A 518 15.34 -32.64 -25.96
N LEU A 519 14.03 -32.59 -25.65
CA LEU A 519 13.48 -33.06 -24.37
C LEU A 519 13.84 -34.55 -24.15
N ARG A 520 14.30 -34.88 -22.93
CA ARG A 520 14.89 -36.19 -22.61
C ARG A 520 13.90 -37.22 -22.08
N HIS A 521 12.85 -36.78 -21.39
CA HIS A 521 11.80 -37.64 -20.84
C HIS A 521 10.49 -36.86 -20.70
N GLU A 522 9.40 -37.57 -20.39
CA GLU A 522 8.03 -37.04 -20.31
C GLU A 522 7.81 -35.93 -19.26
N GLN A 523 8.70 -35.80 -18.27
CA GLN A 523 8.61 -34.73 -17.26
C GLN A 523 9.14 -33.39 -17.75
N HIS A 524 9.85 -33.34 -18.88
CA HIS A 524 10.36 -32.08 -19.43
C HIS A 524 9.39 -31.48 -20.44
N TYR A 525 9.39 -30.16 -20.50
CA TYR A 525 8.57 -29.36 -21.39
C TYR A 525 9.38 -28.13 -21.85
N HIS A 526 8.83 -27.38 -22.78
CA HIS A 526 9.40 -26.13 -23.28
C HIS A 526 8.32 -25.04 -23.25
N VAL A 527 8.70 -23.82 -22.90
CA VAL A 527 7.81 -22.66 -22.91
C VAL A 527 8.42 -21.61 -23.82
N THR A 528 7.62 -21.05 -24.72
CA THR A 528 8.05 -19.92 -25.54
C THR A 528 8.24 -18.67 -24.67
N PRO A 529 9.10 -17.71 -25.08
CA PRO A 529 9.11 -16.38 -24.49
C PRO A 529 7.72 -15.71 -24.56
N PHE A 530 7.47 -14.76 -23.66
CA PHE A 530 6.24 -13.94 -23.68
C PHE A 530 6.30 -12.91 -24.83
N GLU A 531 5.97 -13.36 -26.04
CA GLU A 531 6.09 -12.56 -27.27
C GLU A 531 4.84 -12.69 -28.16
N PRO A 532 4.56 -11.68 -29.02
CA PRO A 532 3.49 -11.75 -30.00
C PRO A 532 3.57 -13.00 -30.88
N THR A 533 2.47 -13.74 -31.00
CA THR A 533 2.40 -14.96 -31.81
C THR A 533 1.18 -15.00 -32.71
N PRO A 534 1.29 -15.50 -33.96
CA PRO A 534 0.13 -15.71 -34.83
C PRO A 534 -0.88 -16.70 -34.25
N LEU A 535 -0.48 -17.57 -33.31
CA LEU A 535 -1.36 -18.54 -32.65
C LEU A 535 -2.32 -17.92 -31.62
N TYR A 536 -2.18 -16.62 -31.37
CA TYR A 536 -2.94 -15.84 -30.39
C TYR A 536 -3.26 -14.42 -30.91
N GLY A 537 -3.52 -14.28 -32.21
CA GLY A 537 -3.95 -13.03 -32.83
C GLY A 537 -2.90 -11.92 -32.78
N GLN A 538 -1.61 -12.28 -32.90
CA GLN A 538 -0.47 -11.36 -32.77
C GLN A 538 -0.40 -10.64 -31.41
N ARG A 539 -1.07 -11.17 -30.38
CA ARG A 539 -0.91 -10.72 -28.99
C ARG A 539 0.15 -11.57 -28.29
N PRO A 540 0.84 -11.02 -27.26
CA PRO A 540 1.83 -11.76 -26.52
C PRO A 540 1.18 -12.79 -25.58
N THR A 541 1.75 -13.99 -25.54
CA THR A 541 1.35 -15.05 -24.61
C THR A 541 2.45 -16.09 -24.41
N TYR A 542 2.25 -17.02 -23.48
CA TYR A 542 3.03 -18.23 -23.32
C TYR A 542 2.41 -19.38 -24.13
N VAL A 543 3.25 -20.11 -24.85
CA VAL A 543 2.89 -21.40 -25.44
C VAL A 543 3.71 -22.49 -24.78
N TYR A 544 3.04 -23.45 -24.15
CA TYR A 544 3.69 -24.57 -23.49
C TYR A 544 3.70 -25.78 -24.43
N HIS A 545 4.85 -26.42 -24.54
CA HIS A 545 5.11 -27.51 -25.45
C HIS A 545 5.63 -28.75 -24.73
N ALA A 546 5.13 -29.91 -25.15
CA ALA A 546 5.65 -31.20 -24.70
C ALA A 546 5.84 -32.15 -25.90
N ALA A 547 6.83 -33.04 -25.77
CA ALA A 547 7.17 -34.00 -26.81
C ALA A 547 6.23 -35.20 -26.78
N ILE A 548 5.59 -35.50 -27.91
CA ILE A 548 4.84 -36.74 -28.10
C ILE A 548 5.82 -37.82 -28.55
N ARG A 549 5.82 -38.95 -27.85
CA ARG A 549 6.80 -40.04 -28.03
C ARG A 549 6.16 -41.30 -28.58
N ASP A 550 6.92 -42.04 -29.36
CA ASP A 550 6.51 -43.34 -29.91
C ASP A 550 6.11 -44.29 -28.74
N PRO A 551 4.94 -44.95 -28.79
CA PRO A 551 4.49 -45.91 -27.76
C PRO A 551 5.45 -47.08 -27.51
N GLY A 552 6.14 -47.56 -28.55
CA GLY A 552 7.08 -48.67 -28.47
C GLY A 552 8.53 -48.24 -28.24
N ARG A 553 8.83 -46.94 -28.35
CA ARG A 553 10.18 -46.37 -28.23
C ARG A 553 10.13 -45.00 -27.56
N ASP A 554 10.01 -44.96 -26.23
CA ASP A 554 9.91 -43.70 -25.47
C ASP A 554 11.02 -42.67 -25.76
N ALA A 555 12.23 -43.12 -26.13
CA ALA A 555 13.31 -42.20 -26.51
C ALA A 555 13.04 -41.45 -27.83
N SER A 556 12.13 -41.94 -28.67
CA SER A 556 11.81 -41.41 -30.00
C SER A 556 10.67 -40.40 -29.92
N VAL A 557 10.96 -39.14 -30.24
CA VAL A 557 9.96 -38.08 -30.39
C VAL A 557 9.34 -38.18 -31.79
N VAL A 558 8.01 -38.31 -31.86
CA VAL A 558 7.23 -38.45 -33.12
C VAL A 558 6.43 -37.19 -33.46
N GLY A 559 6.42 -36.20 -32.57
CA GLY A 559 5.77 -34.91 -32.75
C GLY A 559 5.72 -34.14 -31.44
N GLY A 560 4.82 -33.18 -31.33
CA GLY A 560 4.59 -32.45 -30.09
C GLY A 560 3.17 -31.91 -29.98
N ILE A 561 2.84 -31.52 -28.76
CA ILE A 561 1.62 -30.79 -28.43
C ILE A 561 2.01 -29.38 -27.98
N GLY A 562 1.26 -28.39 -28.42
CA GLY A 562 1.35 -27.00 -27.98
C GLY A 562 0.02 -26.55 -27.38
N ILE A 563 0.07 -25.87 -26.23
CA ILE A 563 -1.09 -25.26 -25.58
C ILE A 563 -0.87 -23.75 -25.49
N VAL A 564 -1.81 -22.97 -26.02
CA VAL A 564 -1.75 -21.51 -26.05
C VAL A 564 -2.56 -20.99 -24.86
N PHE A 565 -1.86 -20.38 -23.92
CA PHE A 565 -2.47 -19.82 -22.72
C PHE A 565 -3.21 -18.51 -23.04
N ASP A 566 -4.39 -18.30 -22.44
CA ASP A 566 -5.16 -17.05 -22.59
C ASP A 566 -4.66 -15.96 -21.63
N ALA A 567 -3.42 -15.50 -21.85
CA ALA A 567 -2.70 -14.66 -20.90
C ALA A 567 -3.38 -13.33 -20.58
N GLU A 568 -4.00 -12.68 -21.56
CA GLU A 568 -4.59 -11.34 -21.39
C GLU A 568 -5.71 -11.32 -20.33
N PRO A 569 -6.81 -12.11 -20.49
CA PRO A 569 -7.88 -12.12 -19.48
C PRO A 569 -7.43 -12.75 -18.16
N GLU A 570 -6.61 -13.80 -18.18
CA GLU A 570 -6.20 -14.49 -16.95
C GLU A 570 -5.29 -13.60 -16.07
N PHE A 571 -4.29 -12.94 -16.65
CA PHE A 571 -3.45 -12.01 -15.89
C PHE A 571 -4.23 -10.76 -15.46
N ALA A 572 -5.12 -10.23 -16.30
CA ALA A 572 -5.97 -9.10 -15.90
C ALA A 572 -6.90 -9.47 -14.73
N ALA A 573 -7.46 -10.69 -14.72
CA ALA A 573 -8.27 -11.19 -13.63
C ALA A 573 -7.48 -11.36 -12.34
N MET A 574 -6.23 -11.87 -12.41
CA MET A 574 -5.33 -11.96 -11.26
C MET A 574 -5.03 -10.58 -10.66
N LEU A 575 -4.61 -9.63 -11.51
CA LEU A 575 -4.27 -8.28 -11.07
C LEU A 575 -5.47 -7.58 -10.43
N ARG A 576 -6.64 -7.60 -11.08
CA ARG A 576 -7.85 -6.95 -10.54
C ARG A 576 -8.36 -7.65 -9.27
N GLY A 577 -8.33 -8.98 -9.23
CA GLY A 577 -8.78 -9.75 -8.07
C GLY A 577 -8.00 -9.41 -6.80
N ALA A 578 -6.69 -9.23 -6.89
CA ALA A 578 -5.86 -8.88 -5.73
C ALA A 578 -6.04 -7.42 -5.25
N LEU A 579 -6.50 -6.53 -6.13
CA LEU A 579 -6.75 -5.12 -5.78
C LEU A 579 -8.12 -4.89 -5.14
N GLY A 580 -9.11 -5.74 -5.44
CA GLY A 580 -10.51 -5.57 -5.02
C GLY A 580 -11.09 -4.24 -5.52
N ASP A 581 -11.92 -3.59 -4.70
CA ASP A 581 -12.58 -2.31 -5.02
C ASP A 581 -11.72 -1.07 -4.71
N LYS A 582 -10.43 -1.24 -4.41
CA LYS A 582 -9.54 -0.12 -4.05
C LYS A 582 -9.39 0.84 -5.24
N GLN A 583 -9.66 2.13 -4.99
CA GLN A 583 -9.43 3.19 -5.98
C GLN A 583 -7.99 3.71 -5.85
N ASN A 584 -7.47 4.34 -6.91
CA ASN A 584 -6.12 4.92 -6.96
C ASN A 584 -4.98 3.92 -6.73
N ILE A 585 -5.24 2.65 -7.04
CA ILE A 585 -4.24 1.60 -7.03
C ILE A 585 -4.12 0.99 -8.44
N SER A 586 -2.91 0.70 -8.87
CA SER A 586 -2.64 -0.04 -10.10
C SER A 586 -1.67 -1.18 -9.82
N ALA A 587 -1.82 -2.27 -10.58
CA ALA A 587 -0.96 -3.43 -10.49
C ALA A 587 -0.46 -3.83 -11.88
N LEU A 588 0.78 -4.31 -11.93
CA LEU A 588 1.44 -4.76 -13.14
C LEU A 588 2.21 -6.05 -12.88
N PHE A 589 2.30 -6.89 -13.91
CA PHE A 589 3.35 -7.91 -14.02
C PHE A 589 4.39 -7.41 -15.01
N ILE A 590 5.67 -7.54 -14.67
CA ILE A 590 6.79 -7.15 -15.54
C ILE A 590 7.87 -8.24 -15.54
N ASP A 591 8.67 -8.29 -16.61
CA ASP A 591 9.87 -9.11 -16.65
C ASP A 591 11.06 -8.44 -15.94
N ARG A 592 12.20 -9.15 -15.85
CA ARG A 592 13.47 -8.62 -15.29
C ARG A 592 14.04 -7.41 -16.04
N ASN A 593 13.61 -7.18 -17.28
CA ASN A 593 14.03 -6.03 -18.06
C ASN A 593 13.09 -4.84 -17.85
N GLY A 594 12.03 -4.97 -17.07
CA GLY A 594 11.01 -3.94 -16.86
C GLY A 594 9.98 -3.84 -17.99
N ARG A 595 9.89 -4.84 -18.87
CA ARG A 595 8.83 -4.92 -19.88
C ARG A 595 7.55 -5.41 -19.25
N ILE A 596 6.44 -4.73 -19.57
CA ILE A 596 5.13 -5.04 -19.02
C ILE A 596 4.56 -6.31 -19.66
N ILE A 597 4.21 -7.29 -18.83
CA ILE A 597 3.52 -8.54 -19.18
C ILE A 597 2.00 -8.35 -19.08
N SER A 598 1.54 -7.66 -18.04
CA SER A 598 0.13 -7.30 -17.85
C SER A 598 0.01 -6.06 -16.97
N SER A 599 -1.09 -5.31 -17.12
CA SER A 599 -1.31 -4.04 -16.41
C SER A 599 -2.79 -3.77 -16.19
N THR A 600 -3.15 -3.24 -15.02
CA THR A 600 -4.47 -2.65 -14.77
C THR A 600 -4.57 -1.19 -15.19
N ASP A 601 -3.44 -0.55 -15.50
CA ASP A 601 -3.36 0.84 -15.95
C ASP A 601 -3.32 0.88 -17.50
N PRO A 602 -4.37 1.41 -18.15
CA PRO A 602 -4.44 1.47 -19.62
C PRO A 602 -3.40 2.41 -20.24
N SER A 603 -2.80 3.32 -19.47
CA SER A 603 -1.71 4.17 -19.96
C SER A 603 -0.38 3.42 -20.07
N ARG A 604 -0.29 2.22 -19.48
CA ARG A 604 0.88 1.35 -19.43
C ARG A 604 0.54 -0.01 -20.08
N PRO A 605 0.42 -0.06 -21.41
CA PRO A 605 -0.01 -1.28 -22.11
C PRO A 605 1.06 -2.37 -22.08
N VAL A 606 0.64 -3.60 -22.35
CA VAL A 606 1.52 -4.78 -22.48
C VAL A 606 2.62 -4.53 -23.53
N GLY A 607 3.84 -4.95 -23.22
CA GLY A 607 5.04 -4.77 -24.04
C GLY A 607 5.73 -3.42 -23.87
N ALA A 608 5.11 -2.43 -23.22
CA ALA A 608 5.77 -1.17 -22.90
C ALA A 608 6.84 -1.34 -21.80
N GLN A 609 7.77 -0.40 -21.75
CA GLN A 609 8.83 -0.36 -20.74
C GLN A 609 8.33 0.43 -19.51
N LEU A 610 8.38 -0.18 -18.34
CA LEU A 610 8.14 0.52 -17.07
C LEU A 610 9.41 1.25 -16.64
N ASP A 611 9.26 2.53 -16.29
CA ASP A 611 10.31 3.30 -15.62
C ASP A 611 10.31 2.94 -14.13
N ILE A 612 11.25 2.09 -13.75
CA ILE A 612 11.40 1.55 -12.39
C ILE A 612 12.87 1.50 -12.03
N ASP A 613 13.17 1.67 -10.74
CA ASP A 613 14.52 1.60 -10.20
C ASP A 613 15.19 0.25 -10.58
N PRO A 614 16.33 0.26 -11.29
CA PRO A 614 17.03 -0.96 -11.68
C PRO A 614 17.46 -1.86 -10.51
N GLU A 615 17.56 -1.34 -9.28
CA GLU A 615 17.81 -2.18 -8.10
C GLU A 615 16.65 -3.14 -7.82
N LEU A 616 15.41 -2.69 -8.04
CA LEU A 616 14.22 -3.51 -7.79
C LEU A 616 14.07 -4.63 -8.82
N LEU A 617 14.55 -4.41 -10.04
CA LEU A 617 14.61 -5.45 -11.07
C LEU A 617 15.60 -6.58 -10.73
N ARG A 618 16.54 -6.33 -9.81
CA ARG A 618 17.60 -7.29 -9.40
C ARG A 618 17.31 -8.01 -8.08
N LEU A 619 16.13 -7.81 -7.49
CA LEU A 619 15.71 -8.52 -6.28
C LEU A 619 15.78 -10.04 -6.46
N GLU A 620 16.15 -10.78 -5.42
CA GLU A 620 16.19 -12.24 -5.49
C GLU A 620 14.77 -12.83 -5.59
N ASN A 621 14.63 -14.01 -6.18
CA ASN A 621 13.36 -14.73 -6.23
C ASN A 621 12.79 -14.92 -4.81
N GLY A 622 11.48 -14.67 -4.64
CA GLY A 622 10.81 -14.75 -3.35
C GLY A 622 11.06 -13.57 -2.40
N THR A 623 11.74 -12.52 -2.86
CA THR A 623 11.90 -11.29 -2.08
C THR A 623 10.91 -10.21 -2.49
N SER A 624 10.52 -9.41 -1.50
CA SER A 624 9.62 -8.27 -1.63
C SER A 624 10.31 -7.00 -1.16
N ALA A 625 9.89 -5.86 -1.70
CA ALA A 625 10.32 -4.55 -1.24
C ALA A 625 9.20 -3.53 -1.47
N SER A 626 9.10 -2.56 -0.58
CA SER A 626 8.24 -1.39 -0.75
C SER A 626 8.99 -0.10 -0.50
N ARG A 627 8.63 0.93 -1.26
CA ARG A 627 9.24 2.27 -1.16
C ARG A 627 8.20 3.34 -1.48
N ILE A 628 8.43 4.53 -0.95
CA ILE A 628 7.68 5.72 -1.37
C ILE A 628 8.39 6.33 -2.57
N VAL A 629 7.66 6.60 -3.64
CA VAL A 629 8.17 7.11 -4.91
C VAL A 629 7.33 8.26 -5.45
N LEU A 630 7.92 9.00 -6.39
CA LEU A 630 7.17 9.92 -7.23
C LEU A 630 6.71 9.17 -8.49
N HIS A 631 5.41 9.08 -8.70
CA HIS A 631 4.81 8.39 -9.84
C HIS A 631 3.78 9.31 -10.51
N ASP A 632 4.01 9.65 -11.78
CA ASP A 632 3.12 10.51 -12.57
C ASP A 632 2.71 11.82 -11.87
N GLY A 633 3.69 12.49 -11.24
CA GLY A 633 3.45 13.75 -10.51
C GLY A 633 2.70 13.58 -9.19
N HIS A 634 2.58 12.36 -8.67
CA HIS A 634 1.96 12.04 -7.39
C HIS A 634 2.97 11.37 -6.45
N TYR A 635 2.77 11.55 -5.15
CA TYR A 635 3.36 10.67 -4.15
C TYR A 635 2.64 9.33 -4.19
N ALA A 636 3.41 8.25 -4.32
CA ALA A 636 2.89 6.90 -4.38
C ALA A 636 3.69 5.96 -3.48
N ILE A 637 3.02 4.96 -2.94
CA ILE A 637 3.69 3.77 -2.42
C ILE A 637 3.80 2.77 -3.56
N MET A 638 5.00 2.26 -3.76
CA MET A 638 5.29 1.18 -4.69
C MET A 638 5.65 -0.07 -3.90
N GLY A 639 4.92 -1.15 -4.11
CA GLY A 639 5.29 -2.51 -3.69
C GLY A 639 5.86 -3.27 -4.88
N VAL A 640 6.82 -4.15 -4.62
CA VAL A 640 7.45 -5.04 -5.60
C VAL A 640 7.67 -6.41 -4.98
N SER A 641 7.36 -7.48 -5.71
CA SER A 641 7.72 -8.86 -5.32
C SER A 641 8.13 -9.68 -6.53
N VAL A 642 9.12 -10.55 -6.36
CA VAL A 642 9.64 -11.43 -7.41
C VAL A 642 9.10 -12.85 -7.25
N SER A 643 8.61 -13.44 -8.34
CA SER A 643 8.16 -14.84 -8.40
C SER A 643 9.19 -15.81 -7.82
N ASN A 644 8.71 -16.84 -7.12
CA ASN A 644 9.56 -17.84 -6.44
C ASN A 644 9.30 -19.28 -6.92
N GLY A 645 8.36 -19.46 -7.84
CA GLY A 645 7.88 -20.78 -8.23
C GLY A 645 6.86 -21.35 -7.26
N TYR A 646 6.30 -22.49 -7.66
CA TYR A 646 5.31 -23.23 -6.88
C TYR A 646 5.57 -24.73 -7.02
N ARG A 647 5.73 -25.42 -5.88
CA ARG A 647 6.13 -26.83 -5.82
C ARG A 647 7.42 -27.08 -6.60
N GLU A 648 7.42 -27.94 -7.61
CA GLU A 648 8.55 -28.17 -8.50
C GLU A 648 8.74 -27.07 -9.55
N PHE A 649 7.68 -26.32 -9.88
CA PHE A 649 7.67 -25.37 -10.99
C PHE A 649 8.52 -24.14 -10.71
N LYS A 650 9.47 -23.83 -11.60
CA LYS A 650 10.54 -22.82 -11.44
C LYS A 650 11.51 -23.06 -10.27
N VAL A 651 11.32 -24.15 -9.51
CA VAL A 651 12.15 -24.49 -8.35
C VAL A 651 13.13 -25.61 -8.70
N SER A 652 12.65 -26.67 -9.35
CA SER A 652 13.45 -27.89 -9.60
C SER A 652 13.17 -28.58 -10.92
N ASP A 653 12.14 -28.16 -11.66
CA ASP A 653 11.77 -28.66 -12.99
C ASP A 653 12.74 -28.24 -14.13
N GLY A 654 13.58 -27.24 -13.86
CA GLY A 654 14.56 -26.69 -14.80
C GLY A 654 14.07 -25.50 -15.63
N TYR A 655 12.80 -25.10 -15.52
CA TYR A 655 12.27 -23.89 -16.14
C TYR A 655 12.66 -22.66 -15.32
N LYS A 656 12.99 -21.56 -16.01
CA LYS A 656 13.36 -20.30 -15.36
C LYS A 656 12.77 -19.14 -16.11
N GLU A 657 11.84 -18.47 -15.44
CA GLU A 657 11.33 -17.17 -15.85
C GLU A 657 10.92 -16.40 -14.62
N ASP A 658 11.56 -15.25 -14.43
CA ASP A 658 11.27 -14.38 -13.31
C ASP A 658 10.26 -13.33 -13.73
N VAL A 659 9.12 -13.32 -13.05
CA VAL A 659 8.11 -12.27 -13.19
C VAL A 659 8.07 -11.47 -11.89
N ILE A 660 7.96 -10.16 -12.03
CA ILE A 660 7.90 -9.23 -10.92
C ILE A 660 6.49 -8.63 -10.89
N ALA A 661 5.80 -8.73 -9.75
CA ALA A 661 4.58 -7.97 -9.51
C ALA A 661 4.94 -6.59 -8.96
N VAL A 662 4.31 -5.55 -9.49
CA VAL A 662 4.45 -4.16 -9.04
C VAL A 662 3.08 -3.60 -8.73
N VAL A 663 2.94 -2.92 -7.60
CA VAL A 663 1.71 -2.21 -7.22
C VAL A 663 2.04 -0.77 -6.90
N TYR A 664 1.25 0.17 -7.43
CA TYR A 664 1.30 1.59 -7.06
C TYR A 664 0.02 1.99 -6.35
N GLN A 665 0.13 2.61 -5.18
CA GLN A 665 -0.97 3.23 -4.46
C GLN A 665 -0.72 4.75 -4.37
N LEU A 666 -1.58 5.56 -4.96
CA LEU A 666 -1.42 7.02 -5.02
C LEU A 666 -1.98 7.69 -3.75
N PHE A 667 -1.24 8.65 -3.19
CA PHE A 667 -1.63 9.42 -2.01
C PHE A 667 -2.07 10.85 -2.35
N GLY A 668 -1.42 11.49 -3.32
CA GLY A 668 -1.76 12.85 -3.72
C GLY A 668 -0.72 13.49 -4.63
N GLU A 669 -1.12 14.57 -5.31
CA GLU A 669 -0.24 15.32 -6.22
C GLU A 669 0.98 15.91 -5.50
N VAL A 670 2.11 15.96 -6.19
CA VAL A 670 3.31 16.65 -5.72
C VAL A 670 3.05 18.14 -5.69
N ARG A 671 3.17 18.74 -4.50
CA ARG A 671 3.03 20.19 -4.29
C ARG A 671 4.40 20.77 -3.98
N GLU A 672 4.86 21.75 -4.77
CA GLU A 672 6.00 22.59 -4.40
C GLU A 672 5.56 23.51 -3.25
N GLN A 673 6.05 23.27 -2.04
CA GLN A 673 5.96 24.27 -0.96
C GLN A 673 7.31 24.97 -0.78
N ALA A 674 7.27 26.30 -0.79
CA ALA A 674 8.40 27.14 -0.44
C ALA A 674 8.50 27.24 1.10
N GLY A 675 9.47 26.53 1.70
CA GLY A 675 10.20 27.02 2.87
C GLY A 675 9.84 26.45 4.24
N THR A 676 10.37 25.26 4.57
CA THR A 676 10.47 24.71 5.93
C THR A 676 11.75 25.21 6.62
N ARG A 677 11.66 26.29 7.42
CA ARG A 677 12.73 26.73 8.38
C ARG A 677 12.20 27.37 9.67
N ILE A 678 10.94 27.12 10.04
CA ILE A 678 10.31 27.75 11.22
C ILE A 678 10.80 27.13 12.54
N ALA A 679 11.25 25.86 12.53
CA ALA A 679 11.58 25.11 13.76
C ALA A 679 12.84 25.59 14.51
N ASP A 680 13.80 26.24 13.84
CA ASP A 680 15.10 26.64 14.45
C ASP A 680 15.08 28.05 15.07
N ALA A 681 13.93 28.73 15.13
CA ALA A 681 13.83 30.15 15.46
C ALA A 681 13.48 30.46 16.93
N VAL A 682 13.45 29.46 17.82
CA VAL A 682 13.15 29.68 19.24
C VAL A 682 14.23 30.60 19.84
N ILE A 683 13.81 31.76 20.34
CA ILE A 683 14.70 32.70 21.02
C ILE A 683 14.79 32.30 22.49
N GLU A 684 15.98 31.90 22.93
CA GLU A 684 16.28 31.62 24.34
C GLU A 684 16.23 32.95 25.10
N ASN A 685 15.17 33.16 25.89
CA ASN A 685 15.06 34.32 26.76
C ASN A 685 16.06 34.18 27.91
N GLY A 686 17.22 34.83 27.78
CA GLY A 686 18.14 35.05 28.89
C GLY A 686 17.47 35.87 30.00
N ALA A 687 17.90 35.70 31.25
CA ALA A 687 17.40 36.47 32.39
C ALA A 687 17.38 37.97 32.04
N ALA A 688 16.18 38.58 32.10
CA ALA A 688 15.90 39.93 31.64
C ALA A 688 17.02 40.91 32.04
N ALA A 689 17.84 41.31 31.06
CA ALA A 689 18.83 42.36 31.27
C ALA A 689 18.07 43.67 31.48
N GLU A 690 18.20 44.31 32.65
CA GLU A 690 17.53 45.57 32.94
C GLU A 690 17.86 46.62 31.86
N GLY A 691 16.85 47.01 31.07
CA GLY A 691 16.95 48.09 30.08
C GLY A 691 17.11 47.66 28.61
N GLY A 692 16.66 46.47 28.23
CA GLY A 692 16.64 46.05 26.83
C GLY A 692 15.56 46.75 25.99
N ARG A 693 15.64 46.57 24.67
CA ARG A 693 14.66 47.07 23.70
C ARG A 693 13.82 45.92 23.17
N GLU A 694 12.51 46.13 23.11
CA GLU A 694 11.56 45.14 22.62
C GLU A 694 11.36 45.26 21.10
N TYR A 695 11.36 44.12 20.43
CA TYR A 695 11.18 44.03 18.99
C TYR A 695 10.05 43.09 18.64
N ALA A 696 9.13 43.54 17.79
CA ALA A 696 8.12 42.73 17.15
C ALA A 696 8.78 41.90 16.04
N THR A 697 8.77 40.57 16.19
CA THR A 697 9.41 39.62 15.26
C THR A 697 8.40 38.82 14.44
N PHE A 698 8.74 38.52 13.18
CA PHE A 698 7.88 37.86 12.20
C PHE A 698 8.72 37.25 11.06
N PHE A 699 8.14 36.32 10.31
CA PHE A 699 8.81 35.63 9.21
C PHE A 699 8.44 36.19 7.84
N ILE A 700 9.44 36.19 6.95
CA ILE A 700 9.29 36.42 5.51
C ILE A 700 10.24 35.50 4.76
N ASP A 701 9.68 34.66 3.90
CA ASP A 701 10.39 33.69 3.06
C ASP A 701 11.33 32.81 3.90
N GLY A 702 10.81 32.31 5.03
CA GLY A 702 11.52 31.48 6.01
C GLY A 702 12.62 32.19 6.82
N MET A 703 12.79 33.51 6.67
CA MET A 703 13.79 34.29 7.42
C MET A 703 13.12 35.14 8.50
N LEU A 704 13.75 35.21 9.68
CA LEU A 704 13.25 35.98 10.81
C LEU A 704 13.65 37.45 10.72
N PHE A 705 12.65 38.33 10.78
CA PHE A 705 12.79 39.78 10.81
C PHE A 705 12.26 40.36 12.11
N ALA A 706 12.70 41.57 12.42
CA ALA A 706 12.33 42.31 13.61
C ALA A 706 12.02 43.77 13.27
N MET A 707 11.12 44.39 14.01
CA MET A 707 10.94 45.85 14.03
C MET A 707 10.75 46.34 15.46
N PRO A 708 11.13 47.58 15.79
CA PRO A 708 10.92 48.11 17.13
C PRO A 708 9.45 48.00 17.54
N ALA A 709 9.14 47.34 18.65
CA ALA A 709 7.76 47.10 19.07
C ALA A 709 6.97 48.41 19.24
N ALA A 710 7.63 49.49 19.67
CA ALA A 710 7.04 50.82 19.80
C ALA A 710 6.54 51.45 18.50
N ALA A 711 6.99 50.98 17.32
CA ALA A 711 6.53 51.45 16.02
C ALA A 711 5.34 50.63 15.48
N VAL A 712 4.99 49.54 16.16
CA VAL A 712 3.90 48.64 15.78
C VAL A 712 2.65 49.01 16.54
N LEU A 713 1.51 49.02 15.84
CA LEU A 713 0.21 49.22 16.46
C LEU A 713 -0.45 47.89 16.82
N GLU A 714 -0.60 47.01 15.83
CA GLU A 714 -1.27 45.71 15.96
C GLU A 714 -1.00 44.85 14.72
N ALA A 715 -1.36 43.58 14.79
CA ALA A 715 -1.46 42.67 13.66
C ALA A 715 -2.91 42.23 13.44
N LEU A 716 -3.29 42.10 12.17
CA LEU A 716 -4.63 41.74 11.68
C LEU A 716 -4.54 40.60 10.64
N PRO A 717 -5.56 39.74 10.48
CA PRO A 717 -5.48 38.62 9.54
C PRO A 717 -5.46 39.09 8.08
N ALA A 718 -4.66 38.43 7.23
CA ALA A 718 -4.59 38.77 5.81
C ALA A 718 -5.92 38.55 5.06
N SER A 719 -6.82 37.71 5.60
CA SER A 719 -8.17 37.50 5.04
C SER A 719 -9.07 38.74 5.11
N GLU A 720 -8.72 39.74 5.93
CA GLU A 720 -9.45 41.01 6.01
C GLU A 720 -9.00 42.05 4.98
N ILE A 721 -7.97 41.73 4.17
CA ILE A 721 -7.50 42.61 3.10
C ILE A 721 -8.60 42.69 2.03
N SER A 722 -9.06 43.90 1.77
CA SER A 722 -9.91 44.21 0.62
C SER A 722 -9.01 44.54 -0.58
N PRO A 723 -8.93 43.68 -1.61
CA PRO A 723 -8.10 43.95 -2.77
C PRO A 723 -8.66 45.16 -3.54
N VAL A 724 -7.77 46.09 -3.92
CA VAL A 724 -8.16 47.30 -4.65
C VAL A 724 -7.46 47.30 -6.01
N SER A 725 -8.24 47.21 -7.08
CA SER A 725 -7.74 47.34 -8.46
C SER A 725 -7.45 48.81 -8.78
N MET A 726 -6.30 49.32 -8.34
CA MET A 726 -5.84 50.66 -8.71
C MET A 726 -4.36 50.61 -9.12
N GLY A 727 -4.07 50.93 -10.38
CA GLY A 727 -2.72 51.05 -10.91
C GLY A 727 -1.89 52.02 -10.09
N GLY A 728 -0.69 51.60 -9.70
CA GLY A 728 0.23 52.44 -8.94
C GLY A 728 1.50 51.73 -8.49
N ARG A 729 1.39 50.56 -7.84
CA ARG A 729 2.52 49.77 -7.32
C ARG A 729 2.14 48.28 -7.25
N ALA A 730 3.04 47.36 -7.64
CA ALA A 730 2.77 45.93 -7.69
C ALA A 730 2.78 45.27 -6.29
N GLU A 731 3.57 45.84 -5.39
CA GLU A 731 3.64 45.49 -3.96
C GLU A 731 2.41 45.95 -3.17
N ARG A 732 1.52 46.80 -3.71
CA ARG A 732 0.34 47.27 -2.98
C ARG A 732 -0.84 46.34 -3.23
N ILE A 733 -1.17 45.52 -2.24
CA ILE A 733 -2.12 44.41 -2.40
C ILE A 733 -3.56 44.76 -2.02
N GLY A 734 -3.79 45.82 -1.24
CA GLY A 734 -5.16 46.23 -0.89
C GLY A 734 -5.24 47.27 0.23
N VAL A 735 -6.44 47.37 0.81
CA VAL A 735 -6.73 48.17 2.00
C VAL A 735 -7.30 47.31 3.11
N LEU A 736 -7.06 47.71 4.35
CA LEU A 736 -7.58 47.04 5.53
C LEU A 736 -8.25 48.07 6.44
N ALA A 737 -9.42 47.71 7.00
CA ALA A 737 -10.17 48.56 7.90
C ALA A 737 -9.71 48.34 9.35
N GLN A 738 -9.16 49.39 9.97
CA GLN A 738 -8.78 49.38 11.38
C GLN A 738 -9.99 49.82 12.23
N GLN A 739 -10.50 48.92 13.06
CA GLN A 739 -11.55 49.25 14.03
C GLN A 739 -10.93 49.66 15.37
N ARG A 740 -11.15 50.91 15.79
CA ARG A 740 -10.85 51.36 17.15
C ARG A 740 -12.13 51.54 17.94
N VAL A 741 -12.13 51.04 19.18
CA VAL A 741 -13.29 51.15 20.08
C VAL A 741 -13.62 52.63 20.31
N GLY A 742 -14.72 53.10 19.74
CA GLY A 742 -15.22 54.47 19.91
C GLY A 742 -14.85 55.48 18.81
N GLU A 743 -14.14 55.07 17.75
CA GLU A 743 -13.77 55.93 16.60
C GLU A 743 -14.32 55.39 15.26
N SER A 744 -14.44 56.26 14.25
CA SER A 744 -14.78 55.85 12.88
C SER A 744 -13.66 54.99 12.26
N SER A 745 -14.03 53.92 11.53
CA SER A 745 -13.09 53.00 10.88
C SER A 745 -12.05 53.76 10.03
N ASN A 746 -10.77 53.60 10.37
CA ASN A 746 -9.65 54.17 9.61
C ASN A 746 -9.15 53.12 8.59
N PHE A 747 -8.84 53.52 7.36
CA PHE A 747 -8.36 52.59 6.34
C PHE A 747 -6.85 52.70 6.18
N VAL A 748 -6.18 51.55 6.16
CA VAL A 748 -4.73 51.45 6.04
C VAL A 748 -4.37 50.74 4.73
N TRP A 749 -3.41 51.28 3.98
CA TRP A 749 -2.89 50.63 2.78
C TRP A 749 -1.99 49.46 3.16
N VAL A 750 -2.20 48.31 2.53
CA VAL A 750 -1.43 47.09 2.77
C VAL A 750 -0.43 46.86 1.64
N PHE A 751 0.83 46.66 2.02
CA PHE A 751 1.94 46.37 1.11
C PHE A 751 2.51 44.97 1.39
N ASP A 752 2.81 44.24 0.33
CA ASP A 752 3.51 42.96 0.38
C ASP A 752 5.00 43.18 0.68
N LEU A 753 5.42 42.83 1.89
CA LEU A 753 6.78 43.07 2.34
C LEU A 753 7.77 42.12 1.64
N ARG A 754 7.38 40.89 1.29
CA ARG A 754 8.21 39.99 0.47
C ARG A 754 8.43 40.57 -0.91
N HIS A 755 7.37 41.12 -1.53
CA HIS A 755 7.48 41.79 -2.83
C HIS A 755 8.37 43.02 -2.74
N LEU A 756 8.22 43.84 -1.71
CA LEU A 756 9.04 45.03 -1.50
C LEU A 756 10.52 44.68 -1.31
N MET A 757 10.81 43.58 -0.60
CA MET A 757 12.18 43.19 -0.25
C MET A 757 12.88 42.33 -1.30
N ARG A 758 12.13 41.46 -2.00
CA ARG A 758 12.69 40.43 -2.91
C ARG A 758 12.14 40.51 -4.33
N GLY A 759 11.19 41.40 -4.62
CA GLY A 759 10.54 41.54 -5.93
C GLY A 759 9.60 40.39 -6.30
N LYS A 760 9.33 39.47 -5.37
CA LYS A 760 8.42 38.33 -5.58
C LYS A 760 7.18 38.47 -4.72
N PRO A 761 5.97 38.37 -5.29
CA PRO A 761 4.73 38.33 -4.51
C PRO A 761 4.73 37.18 -3.49
N SER A 762 4.07 37.40 -2.36
CA SER A 762 3.78 36.39 -1.35
C SER A 762 2.56 35.55 -1.74
N ASP A 763 2.60 34.27 -1.41
CA ASP A 763 1.41 33.41 -1.45
C ASP A 763 0.60 33.65 -0.16
N ILE A 764 -0.59 34.24 -0.28
CA ILE A 764 -1.43 34.58 0.88
C ILE A 764 -2.13 33.31 1.37
N GLY A 765 -1.69 32.78 2.51
CA GLY A 765 -2.26 31.60 3.17
C GLY A 765 -3.04 31.95 4.44
N SER A 766 -3.51 30.92 5.16
CA SER A 766 -4.23 31.07 6.43
C SER A 766 -3.37 31.63 7.57
N ALA A 767 -2.05 31.41 7.52
CA ALA A 767 -1.08 31.90 8.51
C ALA A 767 -0.68 33.37 8.27
N SER A 768 -0.88 33.90 7.06
CA SER A 768 -0.45 35.24 6.67
C SER A 768 -1.12 36.34 7.50
N GLN A 769 -0.33 37.31 7.97
CA GLN A 769 -0.80 38.41 8.81
C GLN A 769 -0.42 39.77 8.21
N VAL A 770 -1.15 40.81 8.60
CA VAL A 770 -0.86 42.21 8.28
C VAL A 770 -0.40 42.92 9.54
N VAL A 771 0.87 43.30 9.61
CA VAL A 771 1.42 44.10 10.71
C VAL A 771 1.21 45.58 10.39
N VAL A 772 0.44 46.27 11.23
CA VAL A 772 0.18 47.70 11.10
C VAL A 772 1.26 48.48 11.85
N VAL A 773 1.98 49.33 11.12
CA VAL A 773 3.07 50.14 11.66
C VAL A 773 2.79 51.63 11.50
N ARG A 774 3.30 52.43 12.44
CA ARG A 774 3.13 53.87 12.47
C ARG A 774 4.46 54.59 12.43
N HIS A 775 4.57 55.57 11.54
CA HIS A 775 5.71 56.48 11.48
C HIS A 775 5.28 57.89 11.10
N ASN A 776 5.70 58.90 11.87
CA ASN A 776 5.35 60.32 11.65
C ASN A 776 3.84 60.57 11.42
N GLY A 777 2.98 59.86 12.16
CA GLY A 777 1.52 59.99 12.09
C GLY A 777 0.86 59.31 10.89
N GLN A 778 1.61 58.58 10.06
CA GLN A 778 1.08 57.77 8.96
C GLN A 778 1.07 56.28 9.33
N ASP A 779 -0.03 55.60 9.01
CA ASP A 779 -0.21 54.17 9.25
C ASP A 779 -0.15 53.42 7.92
N ILE A 780 0.56 52.29 7.91
CA ILE A 780 0.61 51.34 6.78
C ILE A 780 0.51 49.91 7.31
N GLY A 781 -0.01 49.01 6.50
CA GLY A 781 -0.04 47.57 6.76
C GLY A 781 1.03 46.86 5.95
N LEU A 782 1.70 45.90 6.57
CA LEU A 782 2.74 45.09 5.94
C LEU A 782 2.30 43.62 6.00
N LEU A 783 2.10 43.00 4.83
CA LEU A 783 1.86 41.57 4.76
C LEU A 783 3.14 40.82 5.11
N VAL A 784 3.03 39.89 6.06
CA VAL A 784 4.09 38.98 6.52
C VAL A 784 3.57 37.54 6.51
N ASP A 785 4.48 36.57 6.45
CA ASP A 785 4.10 35.16 6.33
C ASP A 785 3.54 34.61 7.64
N GLU A 786 4.20 34.90 8.76
CA GLU A 786 3.81 34.42 10.10
C GLU A 786 4.35 35.34 11.20
N LEU A 787 3.63 35.46 12.32
CA LEU A 787 4.11 36.16 13.52
C LEU A 787 4.95 35.23 14.40
N HIS A 788 6.03 35.76 14.98
CA HIS A 788 6.90 35.00 15.87
C HIS A 788 6.68 35.36 17.34
N GLY A 789 7.13 36.54 17.79
CA GLY A 789 7.00 36.99 19.18
C GLY A 789 7.46 38.44 19.39
N VAL A 790 7.47 38.91 20.64
CA VAL A 790 7.98 40.25 21.01
C VAL A 790 9.11 40.16 22.05
N PRO A 791 10.28 39.60 21.70
CA PRO A 791 11.43 39.47 22.60
C PRO A 791 12.07 40.82 22.96
N GLU A 792 12.74 40.84 24.11
CA GLU A 792 13.58 41.95 24.58
C GLU A 792 15.05 41.63 24.35
N PHE A 793 15.80 42.58 23.77
CA PHE A 793 17.22 42.43 23.49
C PHE A 793 18.03 43.55 24.14
N GLY A 794 19.17 43.20 24.75
CA GLY A 794 20.11 44.19 25.26
C GLY A 794 20.84 44.91 24.12
N ASP A 795 21.29 46.15 24.36
CA ASP A 795 22.01 46.96 23.36
C ASP A 795 23.26 46.23 22.79
N ALA A 796 23.91 45.35 23.58
CA ALA A 796 25.07 44.57 23.14
C ALA A 796 24.72 43.50 22.07
N GLN A 797 23.46 43.08 21.99
CA GLN A 797 23.00 42.11 20.99
C GLN A 797 22.67 42.77 19.65
N ILE A 798 22.48 44.09 19.63
CA ILE A 798 22.04 44.86 18.47
C ILE A 798 23.28 45.44 17.78
N VAL A 799 23.68 44.85 16.66
CA VAL A 799 24.91 45.22 15.95
C VAL A 799 24.54 45.90 14.62
N PRO A 800 25.13 47.06 14.28
CA PRO A 800 24.92 47.68 12.97
C PRO A 800 25.43 46.77 11.85
N THR A 801 24.76 46.78 10.70
CA THR A 801 25.27 46.09 9.51
C THR A 801 26.46 46.86 8.95
N PRO A 802 27.38 46.19 8.22
CA PRO A 802 28.51 46.86 7.55
C PRO A 802 28.09 47.99 6.58
N PHE A 803 26.82 47.99 6.18
CA PHE A 803 26.24 48.89 5.20
C PHE A 803 25.31 49.95 5.83
N ALA A 804 25.22 50.00 7.16
CA ALA A 804 24.38 50.95 7.89
C ALA A 804 24.73 52.43 7.60
N ALA A 805 25.96 52.70 7.13
CA ALA A 805 26.45 54.02 6.78
C ALA A 805 26.27 54.40 5.29
N SER A 806 25.62 53.56 4.48
CA SER A 806 25.40 53.83 3.04
C SER A 806 24.50 55.08 2.83
N PRO A 807 24.82 55.97 1.86
CA PRO A 807 24.07 57.22 1.63
C PRO A 807 22.60 57.00 1.27
N ASP A 808 22.29 55.94 0.54
CA ASP A 808 20.94 55.67 0.01
C ASP A 808 20.02 54.96 1.04
N GLY A 809 20.61 54.46 2.15
CA GLY A 809 19.92 53.78 3.24
C GLY A 809 19.31 52.42 2.86
N LEU A 810 19.67 51.35 3.56
CA LEU A 810 19.04 50.02 3.38
C LEU A 810 17.91 49.82 4.39
N LEU A 811 16.90 48.98 4.08
CA LEU A 811 15.88 48.65 5.09
C LEU A 811 16.47 47.94 6.31
N VAL A 812 17.54 47.16 6.16
CA VAL A 812 18.17 46.45 7.28
C VAL A 812 19.46 47.15 7.68
N LYS A 813 19.37 48.04 8.67
CA LYS A 813 20.53 48.78 9.21
C LYS A 813 21.17 48.09 10.41
N GLN A 814 20.46 47.15 11.04
CA GLN A 814 20.91 46.45 12.24
C GLN A 814 20.57 44.96 12.15
N VAL A 815 21.40 44.14 12.80
CA VAL A 815 21.15 42.72 13.01
C VAL A 815 21.22 42.44 14.51
N ILE A 816 20.26 41.68 15.00
CA ILE A 816 20.18 41.25 16.39
C ILE A 816 20.80 39.86 16.51
N ARG A 817 21.77 39.69 17.40
CA ARG A 817 22.43 38.42 17.72
C ARG A 817 21.72 37.77 18.92
N ALA A 818 20.83 36.82 18.63
CA ALA A 818 20.12 36.01 19.62
C ALA A 818 20.83 34.67 19.85
N ASN A 819 20.52 33.99 20.95
CA ASN A 819 21.02 32.66 21.33
C ASN A 819 22.57 32.57 21.27
N GLU A 820 23.23 33.54 21.92
CA GLU A 820 24.70 33.67 21.92
C GLU A 820 25.34 33.83 20.52
N GLY A 821 24.57 34.34 19.56
CA GLY A 821 25.02 34.58 18.19
C GLY A 821 24.72 33.44 17.21
N ARG A 822 24.07 32.36 17.65
CA ARG A 822 23.60 31.26 16.79
C ARG A 822 22.44 31.67 15.89
N LEU A 823 21.64 32.66 16.33
CA LEU A 823 20.48 33.17 15.58
C LEU A 823 20.69 34.65 15.24
N LEU A 824 20.59 34.98 13.95
CA LEU A 824 20.71 36.34 13.43
C LEU A 824 19.35 36.83 12.94
N ILE A 825 18.88 37.94 13.52
CA ILE A 825 17.57 38.53 13.20
C ILE A 825 17.77 39.87 12.52
N GLN A 826 17.15 40.08 11.36
CA GLN A 826 17.29 41.31 10.59
C GLN A 826 16.31 42.38 11.11
N ALA A 827 16.82 43.49 11.64
CA ALA A 827 15.99 44.57 12.16
C ALA A 827 15.68 45.61 11.06
N LEU A 828 14.39 45.78 10.75
CA LEU A 828 13.90 46.74 9.78
C LEU A 828 13.93 48.17 10.33
N ASP A 829 14.50 49.08 9.56
CA ASP A 829 14.47 50.51 9.81
C ASP A 829 13.15 51.09 9.28
N ILE A 830 12.24 51.38 10.20
CA ILE A 830 10.90 51.87 9.87
C ILE A 830 10.94 53.21 9.11
N ALA A 831 11.88 54.09 9.43
CA ALA A 831 12.03 55.35 8.71
C ALA A 831 12.40 55.11 7.23
N GLN A 832 13.35 54.20 6.96
CA GLN A 832 13.73 53.81 5.60
C GLN A 832 12.60 53.10 4.86
N LEU A 833 11.85 52.23 5.53
CA LEU A 833 10.68 51.57 4.94
C LEU A 833 9.67 52.59 4.42
N PHE A 834 9.32 53.59 5.23
CA PHE A 834 8.42 54.67 4.81
C PHE A 834 9.03 55.55 3.70
N ALA A 835 10.35 55.72 3.67
CA ALA A 835 11.03 56.40 2.58
C ALA A 835 10.91 55.62 1.26
N CYS A 836 11.15 54.30 1.26
CA CYS A 836 11.01 53.42 0.08
C CYS A 836 9.57 53.33 -0.43
N LEU A 837 8.60 53.46 0.48
CA LEU A 837 7.18 53.53 0.12
C LEU A 837 6.76 54.89 -0.46
N LYS A 838 7.53 55.95 -0.21
CA LYS A 838 7.34 57.27 -0.85
C LYS A 838 8.12 57.40 -2.15
N ASP A 839 9.32 56.84 -2.20
CA ASP A 839 10.21 56.83 -3.37
C ASP A 839 10.64 55.39 -3.68
N PRO A 840 10.00 54.73 -4.67
CA PRO A 840 10.34 53.37 -5.09
C PRO A 840 11.75 53.21 -5.65
N SER A 841 12.46 54.31 -5.97
CA SER A 841 13.82 54.25 -6.50
C SER A 841 14.88 54.00 -5.42
N LEU A 842 14.51 54.14 -4.14
CA LEU A 842 15.39 53.85 -3.01
C LEU A 842 15.60 52.33 -2.85
N PRO A 843 16.82 51.90 -2.50
CA PRO A 843 17.14 50.49 -2.41
C PRO A 843 16.45 49.84 -1.20
N THR A 844 15.73 48.74 -1.44
CA THR A 844 15.01 48.03 -0.36
C THR A 844 15.88 46.99 0.36
N VAL A 845 16.72 46.21 -0.34
CA VAL A 845 17.60 45.21 0.28
C VAL A 845 18.93 45.08 -0.49
N LEU A 846 20.02 44.70 0.20
CA LEU A 846 21.19 44.08 -0.41
C LEU A 846 20.91 42.61 -0.67
N ASN A 847 20.95 42.16 -1.93
CA ASN A 847 20.90 40.73 -2.26
C ASN A 847 22.04 40.01 -1.51
N LEU A 848 21.72 39.13 -0.56
CA LEU A 848 22.72 38.31 0.15
C LEU A 848 23.49 37.38 -0.81
N SER A 849 22.92 37.11 -1.99
CA SER A 849 23.59 36.46 -3.13
C SER A 849 24.73 37.29 -3.73
N ASP A 850 24.66 38.62 -3.65
CA ASP A 850 25.73 39.52 -4.09
C ASP A 850 26.85 39.64 -3.04
N VAL A 851 26.56 39.39 -1.75
CA VAL A 851 27.58 39.28 -0.69
C VAL A 851 28.43 38.03 -0.88
N GLN A 852 27.85 36.91 -1.32
CA GLN A 852 28.61 35.70 -1.67
C GLN A 852 29.48 35.87 -2.93
N ARG A 853 29.17 36.82 -3.81
CA ARG A 853 30.00 37.14 -4.99
C ARG A 853 31.04 38.23 -4.73
N LEU A 854 30.82 39.12 -3.76
CA LEU A 854 31.70 40.26 -3.46
C LEU A 854 32.64 40.03 -2.27
N THR A 855 32.39 39.03 -1.42
CA THR A 855 33.34 38.59 -0.40
C THR A 855 33.88 37.21 -0.75
N GLY A 856 34.96 37.19 -1.52
CA GLY A 856 35.83 36.02 -1.54
C GLY A 856 36.50 35.89 -0.17
N TYR A 857 35.86 35.25 0.80
CA TYR A 857 36.50 34.88 2.07
C TYR A 857 35.95 33.54 2.58
N ARG A 858 36.76 32.51 2.32
CA ARG A 858 36.79 31.21 3.00
C ARG A 858 37.49 31.29 4.37
N ASP A 859 37.93 32.48 4.82
CA ASP A 859 38.82 32.63 5.99
C ASP A 859 38.24 33.54 7.10
N ALA A 860 36.99 33.29 7.54
CA ALA A 860 36.46 33.88 8.78
C ALA A 860 36.14 32.84 9.88
N ALA A 861 36.48 31.57 9.64
CA ALA A 861 36.39 30.50 10.65
C ALA A 861 37.71 30.29 11.43
N ALA A 862 38.79 31.00 11.09
CA ALA A 862 40.12 30.79 11.66
C ALA A 862 40.55 31.80 12.76
N LEU A 863 39.66 32.68 13.23
CA LEU A 863 40.00 33.74 14.19
C LEU A 863 39.13 33.82 15.46
N MET A 864 38.26 32.84 15.72
CA MET A 864 37.52 32.73 17.00
C MET A 864 37.57 31.33 17.60
N GLY A 865 38.78 30.75 17.61
CA GLY A 865 39.08 29.52 18.33
C GLY A 865 40.40 29.67 19.07
N GLU A 866 40.51 30.64 19.98
CA GLU A 866 41.42 30.58 21.13
C GLU A 866 41.13 31.72 22.12
N ALA A 867 41.03 31.32 23.40
CA ALA A 867 40.96 32.10 24.64
C ALA A 867 39.57 32.48 25.21
N ALA A 868 39.28 31.82 26.35
CA ALA A 868 38.26 32.00 27.38
C ALA A 868 36.94 31.24 27.19
#